data_AF-A0A0D9W0Y5-F1
#
_entry.id   AF-A0A0D9W0Y5-F1
#
_cell.length_a   1.000
_cell.length_b   1.000
_cell.length_c   1.000
_cell.angle_alpha   90.00
_cell.angle_beta   90.00
_cell.angle_gamma   90.00
#
_symmetry.space_group_name_H-M   'P 1'
#
loop_
_entity.id
_entity.type
_entity.pdbx_description
1 polymer ?
#
loop_
_entity_poly.entity_id
_entity_poly.type
_entity_poly.pdbx_seq_one_letter_code
_entity_poly.pdbx_strand_id
1 'polypeptide(L)'
;MMRLWPAATIIGVVLLVVVFPAAAGGDGDVGGMVGVEGTRFVVDGGSGGKRTVYFSGFNAYWLMMMASDPARRGAVVTAFRQAAAHGLNLARTWAFSDGGDQPLQSSPGVYNEAMFQGLDFVIAEARRHGIYLLLCLTNNFNDFGGKRQYVRWAADAGVQNLTSADHFFTNPLVKSYYKNHVKKVLTRVNTVTGVAYKDDPTILAWELMNEPRCDADPTGVTVQAWVEEMAPYVKRIDGDRHLVTAGLEGFYGDGEHESKELNPWGIYYGTNYIATHLAAGVDFATIHLYPDVWLWGSTADEQARFFTNWTQSHVAATAEFVGKPLLVTEYGKFLWKDGGGDKTQRNYFLGVVLDAIYASASSGGPLVGGAFWQLLLDDDVVDGMDDLRDGYEIILPDDTSAATIIGEHSQQLAALNGQDAAAPAPETRRHRKTRVGSLVNGGGGDFKVLDGGALLWRLAMEWCAWMFVVDGGRTIYFSGFNAYWLMMMAFNPAQRDTVVTVFEQASTLGLNLARTWAFSDGGNQPLQSSPGVYNEAMFQGLDFVIAEARQHGIYLLLCLTNNFDNFGGKRQYVQWAIDAGHNLTDVDEFFTSTIVKSYYKNHVKTVLTRVNTLTGVAYKDDPTIFAWELMNEPRSYADPAGGMVQAWVEEMAPYVKSVDGKHLVTPGLEGFYGEHESKRLNPWGIYYGTNYVATHQAVGVDFATIHLYPDVWLWGSTVDEQARFFQNWTRSHIDATMAYLGKPLLVTEYGTFILKGINVNKTQRNYFLSVVLDTIYASASQGGPLVGGAFWQLLLGGMDNLRDGYEIVLPEDTRAVNIIGKHSKKLAALNGQDAETLRSQASSHWKTHLSISLSSCGTLELLQMLFDRFICLSRSISSFIAEKFILLELHKLDKDKDVNLLEPMNSSDFDAIQGVN
;
A
#
# COMPACT_ATOMS: atom_id res chain seq x y z
N MET A 1 -18.33 -64.49 29.43
CA MET A 1 -17.18 -64.39 30.36
C MET A 1 -17.07 -62.92 30.77
N MET A 2 -17.10 -62.60 32.07
CA MET A 2 -15.98 -62.00 32.84
C MET A 2 -15.39 -60.71 32.21
N ARG A 3 -15.63 -59.49 32.76
CA ARG A 3 -15.03 -58.85 33.99
C ARG A 3 -13.70 -58.13 33.65
N LEU A 4 -13.35 -56.89 34.06
CA LEU A 4 -13.82 -55.81 35.00
C LEU A 4 -13.36 -54.43 34.42
N TRP A 5 -14.05 -53.25 34.52
CA TRP A 5 -14.29 -52.31 35.67
C TRP A 5 -13.05 -51.48 36.14
N PRO A 6 -13.18 -50.25 36.75
CA PRO A 6 -14.38 -49.43 37.07
C PRO A 6 -14.29 -47.86 36.98
N ALA A 7 -15.44 -47.19 37.20
CA ALA A 7 -15.63 -45.84 37.82
C ALA A 7 -15.14 -44.56 37.10
N ALA A 8 -15.63 -43.33 37.39
CA ALA A 8 -16.50 -42.85 38.48
C ALA A 8 -17.60 -41.84 38.01
N THR A 9 -18.41 -41.31 38.94
CA THR A 9 -19.62 -40.49 38.70
C THR A 9 -19.56 -39.14 39.44
N ILE A 10 -20.16 -38.09 38.88
CA ILE A 10 -20.30 -36.76 39.50
C ILE A 10 -21.75 -36.54 39.97
N ILE A 11 -21.92 -35.87 41.12
CA ILE A 11 -23.19 -35.32 41.63
C ILE A 11 -22.99 -33.81 41.84
N GLY A 12 -23.97 -33.00 41.43
CA GLY A 12 -23.88 -31.54 41.47
C GLY A 12 -24.37 -30.88 42.76
N VAL A 13 -24.22 -29.56 42.83
CA VAL A 13 -24.73 -28.68 43.89
C VAL A 13 -25.54 -27.54 43.25
N VAL A 14 -26.62 -27.13 43.90
CA VAL A 14 -27.55 -26.07 43.42
C VAL A 14 -27.04 -24.69 43.81
N LEU A 15 -27.24 -23.70 42.93
CA LEU A 15 -27.05 -22.28 43.22
C LEU A 15 -28.30 -21.49 42.78
N LEU A 16 -28.79 -20.58 43.63
CA LEU A 16 -29.99 -19.78 43.36
C LEU A 16 -29.67 -18.63 42.41
N VAL A 17 -30.55 -18.40 41.43
CA VAL A 17 -30.59 -17.14 40.67
C VAL A 17 -31.63 -16.22 41.30
N VAL A 18 -31.21 -15.03 41.73
CA VAL A 18 -32.11 -13.96 42.18
C VAL A 18 -32.56 -13.16 40.96
N VAL A 19 -33.85 -13.19 40.65
CA VAL A 19 -34.43 -12.38 39.57
C VAL A 19 -34.62 -10.95 40.05
N PHE A 20 -33.78 -10.04 39.57
CA PHE A 20 -34.13 -8.62 39.52
C PHE A 20 -35.00 -8.37 38.28
N PRO A 21 -36.09 -7.59 38.37
CA PRO A 21 -36.86 -7.22 37.19
C PRO A 21 -36.04 -6.24 36.35
N ALA A 22 -35.66 -6.66 35.14
CA ALA A 22 -35.23 -5.71 34.12
C ALA A 22 -36.39 -4.75 33.86
N ALA A 23 -36.11 -3.44 33.88
CA ALA A 23 -37.10 -2.45 33.44
C ALA A 23 -37.42 -2.73 31.97
N ALA A 24 -38.71 -2.72 31.62
CA ALA A 24 -39.14 -2.99 30.26
C ALA A 24 -38.63 -1.89 29.32
N GLY A 25 -37.62 -2.20 28.51
CA GLY A 25 -37.35 -1.45 27.29
C GLY A 25 -38.57 -1.56 26.38
N GLY A 26 -39.02 -0.43 25.83
CA GLY A 26 -40.14 -0.41 24.89
C GLY A 26 -39.81 -1.17 23.61
N ASP A 27 -40.84 -1.66 22.91
CA ASP A 27 -40.70 -2.41 21.67
C ASP A 27 -39.85 -1.66 20.64
N GLY A 28 -38.70 -2.23 20.28
CA GLY A 28 -37.72 -1.67 19.35
C GLY A 28 -38.11 -1.83 17.89
N ASP A 29 -39.37 -1.63 17.52
CA ASP A 29 -39.76 -1.61 16.10
C ASP A 29 -39.22 -0.34 15.43
N VAL A 30 -38.73 -0.49 14.20
CA VAL A 30 -38.29 0.65 13.38
C VAL A 30 -39.51 1.52 13.08
N GLY A 31 -39.29 2.85 12.97
CA GLY A 31 -40.38 3.81 12.78
C GLY A 31 -41.14 3.65 11.46
N GLY A 32 -42.08 4.56 11.22
CA GLY A 32 -42.64 4.75 9.88
C GLY A 32 -41.58 5.21 8.87
N MET A 33 -41.99 5.44 7.63
CA MET A 33 -41.10 5.94 6.58
C MET A 33 -40.40 7.24 7.02
N VAL A 34 -39.09 7.31 6.83
CA VAL A 34 -38.29 8.50 7.14
C VAL A 34 -38.42 9.49 5.98
N GLY A 35 -38.93 10.68 6.29
CA GLY A 35 -38.97 11.82 5.38
C GLY A 35 -37.88 12.85 5.68
N VAL A 36 -37.87 13.93 4.90
CA VAL A 36 -37.06 15.13 5.15
C VAL A 36 -37.95 16.34 5.45
N GLU A 37 -37.46 17.25 6.29
CA GLU A 37 -38.10 18.55 6.55
C GLU A 37 -37.01 19.63 6.66
N GLY A 38 -36.79 20.35 5.55
CA GLY A 38 -35.61 21.19 5.39
C GLY A 38 -34.33 20.36 5.53
N THR A 39 -33.46 20.78 6.45
CA THR A 39 -32.16 20.17 6.70
C THR A 39 -32.18 18.98 7.68
N ARG A 40 -33.37 18.48 8.06
CA ARG A 40 -33.54 17.41 9.07
C ARG A 40 -34.22 16.17 8.50
N PHE A 41 -33.83 14.99 8.98
CA PHE A 41 -34.65 13.78 8.82
C PHE A 41 -35.77 13.75 9.86
N VAL A 42 -36.93 13.26 9.47
CA VAL A 42 -38.14 13.21 10.29
C VAL A 42 -38.88 11.90 10.09
N VAL A 43 -39.58 11.43 11.12
CA VAL A 43 -40.49 10.28 11.03
C VAL A 43 -41.80 10.59 11.75
N ASP A 44 -42.90 10.02 11.28
CA ASP A 44 -44.21 10.18 11.92
C ASP A 44 -44.20 9.61 13.35
N GLY A 45 -44.72 10.40 14.30
CA GLY A 45 -44.94 10.01 15.69
C GLY A 45 -46.38 9.58 15.93
N GLY A 46 -46.60 8.62 16.84
CA GLY A 46 -47.92 8.05 17.14
C GLY A 46 -48.97 9.01 17.71
N SER A 47 -48.60 10.27 17.97
CA SER A 47 -49.49 11.38 18.36
C SER A 47 -49.98 12.24 17.19
N GLY A 48 -49.54 11.97 15.95
CA GLY A 48 -49.91 12.75 14.75
C GLY A 48 -49.02 13.95 14.45
N GLY A 49 -47.88 14.07 15.14
CA GLY A 49 -46.81 15.03 14.82
C GLY A 49 -45.54 14.31 14.35
N LYS A 50 -44.69 15.00 13.58
CA LYS A 50 -43.38 14.48 13.15
C LYS A 50 -42.32 14.69 14.24
N ARG A 51 -41.50 13.67 14.47
CA ARG A 51 -40.32 13.74 15.36
C ARG A 51 -39.03 13.78 14.53
N THR A 52 -38.04 14.54 14.99
CA THR A 52 -36.71 14.61 14.37
C THR A 52 -35.92 13.32 14.61
N VAL A 53 -35.14 12.90 13.61
CA VAL A 53 -34.22 11.74 13.67
C VAL A 53 -32.81 12.16 13.24
N TYR A 54 -31.83 11.66 14.00
CA TYR A 54 -30.39 11.80 13.79
C TYR A 54 -29.75 10.39 13.74
N PHE A 55 -28.70 10.22 12.93
CA PHE A 55 -28.14 8.90 12.65
C PHE A 55 -26.71 8.71 13.16
N SER A 56 -26.50 7.66 13.94
CA SER A 56 -25.20 7.16 14.35
C SER A 56 -25.07 5.74 13.80
N GLY A 57 -24.12 5.49 12.91
CA GLY A 57 -24.11 4.25 12.13
C GLY A 57 -22.74 3.68 11.80
N PHE A 58 -22.76 2.63 10.99
CA PHE A 58 -21.59 1.89 10.55
C PHE A 58 -21.76 1.38 9.11
N ASN A 59 -20.64 1.12 8.44
CA ASN A 59 -20.59 0.39 7.18
C ASN A 59 -20.26 -1.08 7.45
N ALA A 60 -20.94 -1.99 6.77
CA ALA A 60 -20.67 -3.42 6.79
C ALA A 60 -21.12 -4.05 5.46
N TYR A 61 -20.32 -3.88 4.41
CA TYR A 61 -20.65 -4.34 3.05
C TYR A 61 -20.90 -5.86 2.95
N TRP A 62 -20.32 -6.62 3.87
CA TRP A 62 -20.31 -8.08 3.92
C TRP A 62 -21.62 -8.72 4.37
N LEU A 63 -22.57 -7.96 4.94
CA LEU A 63 -23.78 -8.49 5.58
C LEU A 63 -24.60 -9.41 4.65
N MET A 64 -24.82 -9.01 3.39
CA MET A 64 -25.56 -9.80 2.41
C MET A 64 -24.85 -11.13 2.09
N MET A 65 -23.53 -11.09 1.90
CA MET A 65 -22.72 -12.27 1.55
C MET A 65 -22.74 -13.29 2.69
N MET A 66 -22.53 -12.83 3.94
CA MET A 66 -22.62 -13.70 5.12
C MET A 66 -24.02 -14.29 5.33
N ALA A 67 -25.08 -13.52 5.06
CA ALA A 67 -26.45 -14.01 5.21
C ALA A 67 -26.90 -14.95 4.07
N SER A 68 -26.18 -14.99 2.94
CA SER A 68 -26.50 -15.89 1.81
C SER A 68 -26.32 -17.36 2.17
N ASP A 69 -25.36 -17.68 3.06
CA ASP A 69 -25.25 -18.96 3.74
C ASP A 69 -26.12 -18.96 5.02
N PRO A 70 -27.15 -19.82 5.14
CA PRO A 70 -27.94 -19.95 6.36
C PRO A 70 -27.13 -20.25 7.62
N ALA A 71 -25.95 -20.88 7.53
CA ALA A 71 -25.10 -21.16 8.68
C ALA A 71 -24.41 -19.89 9.22
N ARG A 72 -23.96 -18.98 8.34
CA ARG A 72 -23.23 -17.75 8.70
C ARG A 72 -24.14 -16.57 9.07
N ARG A 73 -25.47 -16.71 8.95
CA ARG A 73 -26.47 -15.72 9.43
C ARG A 73 -26.30 -15.29 10.89
N GLY A 74 -25.73 -16.15 11.74
CA GLY A 74 -25.39 -15.81 13.13
C GLY A 74 -24.43 -14.61 13.27
N ALA A 75 -23.60 -14.35 12.25
CA ALA A 75 -22.75 -13.16 12.19
C ALA A 75 -23.58 -11.87 12.07
N VAL A 76 -24.54 -11.83 11.16
CA VAL A 76 -25.44 -10.66 10.96
C VAL A 76 -26.27 -10.38 12.21
N VAL A 77 -26.79 -11.42 12.87
CA VAL A 77 -27.49 -11.32 14.17
C VAL A 77 -26.56 -10.81 15.28
N THR A 78 -25.24 -10.99 15.15
CA THR A 78 -24.25 -10.56 16.15
C THR A 78 -23.79 -9.12 15.90
N ALA A 79 -23.55 -8.73 14.65
CA ALA A 79 -23.21 -7.37 14.28
C ALA A 79 -24.33 -6.39 14.63
N PHE A 80 -25.59 -6.67 14.27
CA PHE A 80 -26.71 -5.79 14.62
C PHE A 80 -26.95 -5.71 16.13
N ARG A 81 -26.79 -6.82 16.87
CA ARG A 81 -26.91 -6.85 18.34
C ARG A 81 -25.81 -6.02 19.02
N GLN A 82 -24.56 -6.10 18.54
CA GLN A 82 -23.45 -5.28 19.05
C GLN A 82 -23.69 -3.80 18.72
N ALA A 83 -24.06 -3.49 17.46
CA ALA A 83 -24.33 -2.13 17.03
C ALA A 83 -25.44 -1.45 17.85
N ALA A 84 -26.58 -2.13 18.04
CA ALA A 84 -27.69 -1.62 18.84
C ALA A 84 -27.33 -1.49 20.34
N ALA A 85 -26.48 -2.37 20.88
CA ALA A 85 -25.97 -2.25 22.26
C ALA A 85 -25.09 -0.99 22.46
N HIS A 86 -24.44 -0.50 21.40
CA HIS A 86 -23.72 0.78 21.37
C HIS A 86 -24.58 1.96 20.88
N GLY A 87 -25.89 1.76 20.69
CA GLY A 87 -26.84 2.81 20.29
C GLY A 87 -26.79 3.21 18.81
N LEU A 88 -26.10 2.45 17.96
CA LEU A 88 -26.09 2.66 16.51
C LEU A 88 -27.47 2.32 15.93
N ASN A 89 -27.99 3.20 15.08
CA ASN A 89 -29.34 3.12 14.50
C ASN A 89 -29.35 3.13 12.96
N LEU A 90 -28.18 3.13 12.32
CA LEU A 90 -28.01 3.07 10.86
C LEU A 90 -26.92 2.07 10.47
N ALA A 91 -27.19 1.22 9.49
CA ALA A 91 -26.16 0.44 8.80
C ALA A 91 -26.19 0.73 7.30
N ARG A 92 -25.03 0.97 6.71
CA ARG A 92 -24.84 1.11 5.25
C ARG A 92 -24.22 -0.17 4.69
N THR A 93 -24.83 -0.71 3.64
CA THR A 93 -24.46 -2.01 3.06
C THR A 93 -24.84 -2.10 1.58
N TRP A 94 -24.19 -3.00 0.85
CA TRP A 94 -24.43 -3.21 -0.57
C TRP A 94 -25.69 -4.03 -0.82
N ALA A 95 -26.54 -3.56 -1.72
CA ALA A 95 -27.61 -4.32 -2.38
C ALA A 95 -27.18 -4.75 -3.81
N PHE A 96 -25.87 -4.87 -4.03
CA PHE A 96 -25.24 -5.30 -5.28
C PHE A 96 -24.12 -6.32 -5.02
N SER A 97 -23.86 -7.12 -6.05
CA SER A 97 -22.64 -7.91 -6.25
C SER A 97 -22.76 -8.40 -7.69
N ASP A 98 -22.05 -7.74 -8.59
CA ASP A 98 -22.27 -7.81 -10.04
C ASP A 98 -21.17 -8.65 -10.71
N GLY A 99 -21.51 -9.86 -11.11
CA GLY A 99 -20.53 -10.85 -11.56
C GLY A 99 -19.61 -11.36 -10.43
N GLY A 100 -18.41 -11.81 -10.79
CA GLY A 100 -17.47 -12.46 -9.86
C GLY A 100 -17.94 -13.84 -9.37
N ASP A 101 -17.32 -14.32 -8.30
CA ASP A 101 -17.52 -15.68 -7.77
C ASP A 101 -18.71 -15.81 -6.82
N GLN A 102 -19.14 -14.71 -6.18
CA GLN A 102 -20.32 -14.64 -5.30
C GLN A 102 -21.32 -13.54 -5.76
N PRO A 103 -21.89 -13.64 -6.97
CA PRO A 103 -22.80 -12.63 -7.50
C PRO A 103 -24.14 -12.63 -6.76
N LEU A 104 -24.70 -11.43 -6.57
CA LEU A 104 -26.14 -11.20 -6.48
C LEU A 104 -26.75 -11.19 -7.88
N GLN A 105 -26.12 -10.50 -8.83
CA GLN A 105 -26.48 -10.46 -10.25
C GLN A 105 -25.32 -11.04 -11.08
N SER A 106 -25.49 -12.26 -11.61
CA SER A 106 -24.42 -12.94 -12.35
C SER A 106 -24.25 -12.41 -13.78
N SER A 107 -25.32 -11.91 -14.37
CA SER A 107 -25.40 -11.29 -15.69
C SER A 107 -26.67 -10.41 -15.76
N PRO A 108 -26.84 -9.52 -16.76
CA PRO A 108 -27.90 -8.51 -16.72
C PRO A 108 -29.30 -9.12 -16.57
N GLY A 109 -29.95 -8.86 -15.44
CA GLY A 109 -31.28 -9.38 -15.12
C GLY A 109 -31.33 -10.82 -14.57
N VAL A 110 -30.18 -11.49 -14.36
CA VAL A 110 -30.07 -12.86 -13.82
C VAL A 110 -29.50 -12.81 -12.41
N TYR A 111 -30.23 -13.39 -11.45
CA TYR A 111 -29.97 -13.20 -10.03
C TYR A 111 -29.79 -14.50 -9.25
N ASN A 112 -28.89 -14.47 -8.28
CA ASN A 112 -28.71 -15.51 -7.27
C ASN A 112 -29.76 -15.36 -6.17
N GLU A 113 -30.71 -16.28 -6.12
CA GLU A 113 -31.80 -16.25 -5.13
C GLU A 113 -31.32 -16.47 -3.69
N ALA A 114 -30.24 -17.22 -3.45
CA ALA A 114 -29.67 -17.39 -2.11
C ALA A 114 -29.03 -16.09 -1.60
N MET A 115 -28.34 -15.35 -2.48
CA MET A 115 -27.80 -14.02 -2.17
C MET A 115 -28.91 -13.01 -1.90
N PHE A 116 -30.00 -13.06 -2.69
CA PHE A 116 -31.21 -12.26 -2.43
C PHE A 116 -31.87 -12.60 -1.09
N GLN A 117 -31.94 -13.88 -0.71
CA GLN A 117 -32.43 -14.32 0.60
C GLN A 117 -31.47 -13.98 1.75
N GLY A 118 -30.19 -13.75 1.46
CA GLY A 118 -29.26 -13.10 2.37
C GLY A 118 -29.69 -11.67 2.66
N LEU A 119 -29.91 -10.86 1.63
CA LEU A 119 -30.38 -9.47 1.79
C LEU A 119 -31.78 -9.38 2.44
N ASP A 120 -32.70 -10.29 2.10
CA ASP A 120 -34.01 -10.40 2.76
C ASP A 120 -33.84 -10.57 4.29
N PHE A 121 -32.90 -11.43 4.70
CA PHE A 121 -32.59 -11.68 6.11
C PHE A 121 -31.90 -10.48 6.77
N VAL A 122 -30.98 -9.79 6.08
CA VAL A 122 -30.33 -8.57 6.59
C VAL A 122 -31.36 -7.49 6.93
N ILE A 123 -32.33 -7.24 6.03
CA ILE A 123 -33.43 -6.28 6.28
C ILE A 123 -34.30 -6.76 7.45
N ALA A 124 -34.70 -8.03 7.47
CA ALA A 124 -35.54 -8.58 8.53
C ALA A 124 -34.86 -8.60 9.91
N GLU A 125 -33.53 -8.70 9.97
CA GLU A 125 -32.76 -8.68 11.21
C GLU A 125 -32.46 -7.24 11.65
N ALA A 126 -32.10 -6.32 10.75
CA ALA A 126 -31.92 -4.90 11.06
C ALA A 126 -33.16 -4.33 11.78
N ARG A 127 -34.36 -4.70 11.30
CA ARG A 127 -35.63 -4.34 11.93
C ARG A 127 -35.75 -4.81 13.38
N ARG A 128 -35.27 -6.02 13.71
CA ARG A 128 -35.36 -6.60 15.07
C ARG A 128 -34.46 -5.90 16.09
N HIS A 129 -33.45 -5.18 15.63
CA HIS A 129 -32.53 -4.40 16.48
C HIS A 129 -32.76 -2.89 16.39
N GLY A 130 -33.84 -2.43 15.73
CA GLY A 130 -34.18 -1.01 15.60
C GLY A 130 -33.26 -0.22 14.65
N ILE A 131 -32.56 -0.90 13.74
CA ILE A 131 -31.55 -0.32 12.85
C ILE A 131 -32.14 -0.07 11.45
N TYR A 132 -31.98 1.15 10.94
CA TYR A 132 -32.31 1.50 9.56
C TYR A 132 -31.20 1.08 8.59
N LEU A 133 -31.55 0.85 7.32
CA LEU A 133 -30.61 0.47 6.26
C LEU A 133 -30.49 1.54 5.16
N LEU A 134 -29.25 1.92 4.85
CA LEU A 134 -28.88 2.66 3.65
C LEU A 134 -28.33 1.65 2.63
N LEU A 135 -29.09 1.44 1.55
CA LEU A 135 -28.81 0.38 0.57
C LEU A 135 -28.25 0.96 -0.72
N CYS A 136 -26.97 0.68 -0.99
CA CYS A 136 -26.32 1.09 -2.24
C CYS A 136 -26.60 0.12 -3.38
N LEU A 137 -26.77 0.64 -4.60
CA LEU A 137 -27.32 -0.07 -5.75
C LEU A 137 -26.28 -0.47 -6.82
N THR A 138 -25.04 0.05 -6.77
CA THR A 138 -23.88 -0.38 -7.59
C THR A 138 -22.58 0.27 -7.09
N ASN A 139 -21.41 -0.21 -7.51
CA ASN A 139 -20.10 0.37 -7.19
C ASN A 139 -19.52 1.21 -8.35
N ASN A 140 -18.73 2.24 -8.03
CA ASN A 140 -17.83 2.89 -9.00
C ASN A 140 -16.56 2.05 -9.28
N PHE A 141 -16.05 1.35 -8.27
CA PHE A 141 -14.84 0.52 -8.39
C PHE A 141 -15.11 -0.87 -8.98
N ASN A 142 -14.04 -1.60 -9.27
CA ASN A 142 -14.10 -2.95 -9.83
C ASN A 142 -14.57 -4.01 -8.80
N ASP A 143 -14.43 -3.71 -7.51
CA ASP A 143 -14.74 -4.64 -6.42
C ASP A 143 -16.24 -4.90 -6.33
N PHE A 144 -16.60 -6.19 -6.33
CA PHE A 144 -17.98 -6.67 -6.53
C PHE A 144 -18.64 -6.16 -7.83
N GLY A 145 -17.82 -5.88 -8.87
CA GLY A 145 -18.21 -5.64 -10.26
C GLY A 145 -18.26 -4.19 -10.68
N GLY A 146 -19.23 -3.45 -10.13
CA GLY A 146 -19.43 -2.02 -10.35
C GLY A 146 -19.57 -1.57 -11.82
N LYS A 147 -19.38 -0.27 -12.06
CA LYS A 147 -19.64 0.39 -13.36
C LYS A 147 -18.93 -0.29 -14.54
N ARG A 148 -17.73 -0.83 -14.30
CA ARG A 148 -16.92 -1.52 -15.32
C ARG A 148 -17.51 -2.86 -15.73
N GLN A 149 -18.08 -3.64 -14.80
CA GLN A 149 -18.76 -4.89 -15.13
C GLN A 149 -20.07 -4.65 -15.91
N TYR A 150 -20.81 -3.59 -15.57
CA TYR A 150 -21.98 -3.15 -16.33
C TYR A 150 -21.66 -2.74 -17.78
N VAL A 151 -20.53 -2.04 -18.00
CA VAL A 151 -20.03 -1.74 -19.35
C VAL A 151 -19.56 -3.01 -20.07
N ARG A 152 -18.86 -3.91 -19.38
CA ARG A 152 -18.41 -5.20 -19.94
C ARG A 152 -19.58 -6.05 -20.46
N TRP A 153 -20.65 -6.19 -19.69
CA TRP A 153 -21.85 -6.90 -20.14
C TRP A 153 -22.46 -6.31 -21.43
N ALA A 154 -22.38 -5.00 -21.65
CA ALA A 154 -22.85 -4.40 -22.89
C ALA A 154 -21.90 -4.66 -24.07
N ALA A 155 -20.58 -4.71 -23.83
CA ALA A 155 -19.60 -5.11 -24.84
C ALA A 155 -19.77 -6.60 -25.23
N ASP A 156 -19.98 -7.48 -24.25
CA ASP A 156 -20.29 -8.90 -24.45
C ASP A 156 -21.62 -9.09 -25.23
N ALA A 157 -22.60 -8.19 -25.04
CA ALA A 157 -23.83 -8.09 -25.83
C ALA A 157 -23.65 -7.46 -27.23
N GLY A 158 -22.41 -7.17 -27.65
CA GLY A 158 -22.05 -6.70 -28.98
C GLY A 158 -22.00 -5.19 -29.17
N VAL A 159 -22.15 -4.37 -28.12
CA VAL A 159 -22.04 -2.90 -28.23
C VAL A 159 -20.59 -2.50 -28.52
N GLN A 160 -20.38 -1.90 -29.69
CA GLN A 160 -19.08 -1.42 -30.14
C GLN A 160 -18.71 -0.08 -29.48
N ASN A 161 -17.41 0.26 -29.53
CA ASN A 161 -16.84 1.54 -29.08
C ASN A 161 -17.05 1.86 -27.58
N LEU A 162 -17.07 0.83 -26.72
CA LEU A 162 -17.03 0.99 -25.27
C LEU A 162 -15.57 1.03 -24.78
N THR A 163 -14.95 2.21 -24.75
CA THR A 163 -13.52 2.39 -24.43
C THR A 163 -13.24 2.84 -23.00
N SER A 164 -14.20 3.44 -22.30
CA SER A 164 -14.12 3.80 -20.87
C SER A 164 -15.20 3.11 -20.03
N ALA A 165 -14.91 2.88 -18.74
CA ALA A 165 -15.89 2.48 -17.75
C ALA A 165 -16.98 3.55 -17.53
N ASP A 166 -16.71 4.82 -17.85
CA ASP A 166 -17.65 5.94 -17.74
C ASP A 166 -18.76 5.90 -18.81
N HIS A 167 -18.68 4.99 -19.78
CA HIS A 167 -19.84 4.66 -20.62
C HIS A 167 -21.02 4.12 -19.82
N PHE A 168 -20.83 3.74 -18.56
CA PHE A 168 -21.92 3.48 -17.62
C PHE A 168 -22.90 4.66 -17.50
N PHE A 169 -22.39 5.89 -17.45
CA PHE A 169 -23.23 7.09 -17.28
C PHE A 169 -23.97 7.48 -18.58
N THR A 170 -23.37 7.17 -19.73
CA THR A 170 -23.82 7.68 -21.03
C THR A 170 -24.54 6.65 -21.91
N ASN A 171 -24.13 5.38 -21.90
CA ASN A 171 -24.63 4.37 -22.84
C ASN A 171 -26.07 3.92 -22.50
N PRO A 172 -27.04 3.99 -23.44
CA PRO A 172 -28.43 3.62 -23.17
C PRO A 172 -28.65 2.16 -22.76
N LEU A 173 -27.86 1.20 -23.28
CA LEU A 173 -27.99 -0.21 -22.90
C LEU A 173 -27.49 -0.44 -21.48
N VAL A 174 -26.32 0.12 -21.14
CA VAL A 174 -25.75 0.02 -19.78
C VAL A 174 -26.68 0.68 -18.75
N LYS A 175 -27.21 1.87 -19.06
CA LYS A 175 -28.25 2.52 -18.25
C LYS A 175 -29.51 1.68 -18.12
N SER A 176 -29.89 0.90 -19.14
CA SER A 176 -31.03 -0.02 -19.04
C SER A 176 -30.77 -1.20 -18.10
N TYR A 177 -29.53 -1.72 -18.05
CA TYR A 177 -29.14 -2.78 -17.11
C TYR A 177 -29.22 -2.29 -15.66
N TYR A 178 -28.65 -1.12 -15.36
CA TYR A 178 -28.77 -0.51 -14.03
C TYR A 178 -30.24 -0.27 -13.65
N LYS A 179 -31.06 0.30 -14.56
CA LYS A 179 -32.51 0.49 -14.33
C LYS A 179 -33.26 -0.82 -14.07
N ASN A 180 -32.88 -1.91 -14.73
CA ASN A 180 -33.46 -3.24 -14.47
C ASN A 180 -33.03 -3.77 -13.10
N HIS A 181 -31.78 -3.53 -12.67
CA HIS A 181 -31.30 -3.88 -11.33
C HIS A 181 -32.02 -3.12 -10.23
N VAL A 182 -32.08 -1.78 -10.32
CA VAL A 182 -32.90 -0.92 -9.46
C VAL A 182 -34.32 -1.47 -9.34
N LYS A 183 -34.97 -1.77 -10.48
CA LYS A 183 -36.33 -2.30 -10.47
C LYS A 183 -36.42 -3.65 -9.74
N LYS A 184 -35.50 -4.58 -9.99
CA LYS A 184 -35.49 -5.90 -9.34
C LYS A 184 -35.29 -5.81 -7.83
N VAL A 185 -34.36 -4.98 -7.36
CA VAL A 185 -34.08 -4.77 -5.92
C VAL A 185 -35.27 -4.12 -5.25
N LEU A 186 -35.73 -2.95 -5.73
CA LEU A 186 -36.84 -2.23 -5.09
C LEU A 186 -38.12 -3.07 -5.04
N THR A 187 -38.46 -3.82 -6.11
CA THR A 187 -39.67 -4.67 -6.13
C THR A 187 -39.45 -6.09 -5.61
N ARG A 188 -38.35 -6.39 -4.92
CA ARG A 188 -38.16 -7.67 -4.22
C ARG A 188 -39.18 -7.76 -3.08
N VAL A 189 -40.01 -8.80 -3.09
CA VAL A 189 -40.80 -9.19 -1.90
C VAL A 189 -39.88 -9.99 -0.99
N ASN A 190 -39.63 -9.48 0.20
CA ASN A 190 -38.74 -10.06 1.19
C ASN A 190 -39.30 -11.41 1.66
N THR A 191 -38.51 -12.50 1.54
CA THR A 191 -39.00 -13.85 1.90
C THR A 191 -39.15 -14.09 3.41
N VAL A 192 -38.64 -13.19 4.25
CA VAL A 192 -38.70 -13.26 5.72
C VAL A 192 -39.79 -12.35 6.30
N THR A 193 -39.98 -11.13 5.76
CA THR A 193 -41.02 -10.18 6.25
C THR A 193 -42.32 -10.24 5.45
N GLY A 194 -42.30 -10.72 4.20
CA GLY A 194 -43.42 -10.68 3.28
C GLY A 194 -43.71 -9.29 2.68
N VAL A 195 -42.92 -8.27 3.03
CA VAL A 195 -43.05 -6.88 2.56
C VAL A 195 -42.18 -6.68 1.32
N ALA A 196 -42.59 -5.84 0.37
CA ALA A 196 -41.71 -5.43 -0.72
C ALA A 196 -40.67 -4.43 -0.20
N TYR A 197 -39.41 -4.47 -0.67
CA TYR A 197 -38.36 -3.57 -0.19
C TYR A 197 -38.79 -2.09 -0.31
N LYS A 198 -39.38 -1.72 -1.45
CA LYS A 198 -40.01 -0.41 -1.72
C LYS A 198 -41.20 -0.02 -0.81
N ASP A 199 -41.59 -0.87 0.13
CA ASP A 199 -42.70 -0.69 1.08
C ASP A 199 -42.27 -1.01 2.54
N ASP A 200 -41.01 -1.38 2.83
CA ASP A 200 -40.51 -1.76 4.16
C ASP A 200 -39.71 -0.62 4.83
N PRO A 201 -40.25 0.07 5.86
CA PRO A 201 -39.65 1.26 6.47
C PRO A 201 -38.36 0.98 7.27
N THR A 202 -37.90 -0.28 7.31
CA THR A 202 -36.55 -0.62 7.77
C THR A 202 -35.47 0.00 6.87
N ILE A 203 -35.78 0.26 5.60
CA ILE A 203 -34.89 0.96 4.69
C ILE A 203 -35.04 2.47 4.92
N LEU A 204 -33.93 3.17 5.19
CA LEU A 204 -33.89 4.64 5.21
C LEU A 204 -33.91 5.18 3.78
N ALA A 205 -33.03 4.65 2.93
CA ALA A 205 -32.75 5.24 1.65
C ALA A 205 -32.07 4.29 0.65
N TRP A 206 -32.21 4.68 -0.62
CA TRP A 206 -31.49 4.13 -1.76
C TRP A 206 -30.30 5.02 -2.14
N GLU A 207 -29.10 4.46 -2.19
CA GLU A 207 -27.91 5.14 -2.69
C GLU A 207 -27.63 4.70 -4.13
N LEU A 208 -27.52 5.67 -5.06
CA LEU A 208 -27.48 5.37 -6.49
C LEU A 208 -26.22 4.60 -6.91
N MET A 209 -25.05 5.01 -6.43
CA MET A 209 -23.75 4.38 -6.66
C MET A 209 -22.80 4.72 -5.50
N ASN A 210 -21.96 3.77 -5.10
CA ASN A 210 -20.87 4.04 -4.16
C ASN A 210 -19.73 4.79 -4.87
N GLU A 211 -19.35 5.95 -4.36
CA GLU A 211 -18.21 6.79 -4.82
C GLU A 211 -18.16 7.05 -6.35
N PRO A 212 -19.24 7.53 -7.00
CA PRO A 212 -19.28 7.74 -8.45
C PRO A 212 -18.25 8.78 -8.89
N ARG A 213 -17.34 8.39 -9.79
CA ARG A 213 -16.37 9.30 -10.44
C ARG A 213 -16.42 9.15 -11.96
N CYS A 214 -15.99 10.16 -12.70
CA CYS A 214 -16.01 10.18 -14.16
C CYS A 214 -14.74 10.83 -14.73
N ASP A 215 -13.73 10.02 -15.05
CA ASP A 215 -12.44 10.48 -15.58
C ASP A 215 -12.58 11.05 -17.00
N ALA A 216 -13.56 10.55 -17.77
CA ALA A 216 -13.90 11.03 -19.11
C ALA A 216 -14.54 12.43 -19.13
N ASP A 217 -15.03 12.93 -17.99
CA ASP A 217 -15.57 14.28 -17.84
C ASP A 217 -15.32 14.81 -16.42
N PRO A 218 -14.14 15.40 -16.18
CA PRO A 218 -13.78 15.94 -14.87
C PRO A 218 -14.69 17.04 -14.34
N THR A 219 -15.55 17.66 -15.17
CA THR A 219 -16.40 18.80 -14.75
C THR A 219 -17.59 18.40 -13.88
N GLY A 220 -17.99 17.12 -13.95
CA GLY A 220 -19.15 16.57 -13.23
C GLY A 220 -20.46 16.55 -14.02
N VAL A 221 -20.52 17.17 -15.21
CA VAL A 221 -21.76 17.27 -16.02
C VAL A 221 -22.30 15.89 -16.43
N THR A 222 -21.41 14.93 -16.70
CA THR A 222 -21.80 13.56 -17.07
C THR A 222 -22.43 12.77 -15.91
N VAL A 223 -21.93 12.95 -14.68
CA VAL A 223 -22.54 12.34 -13.47
C VAL A 223 -23.83 13.07 -13.10
N GLN A 224 -23.86 14.41 -13.20
CA GLN A 224 -25.07 15.22 -13.02
C GLN A 224 -26.23 14.70 -13.88
N ALA A 225 -26.02 14.60 -15.19
CA ALA A 225 -27.05 14.16 -16.14
C ALA A 225 -27.48 12.71 -15.92
N TRP A 226 -26.62 11.86 -15.35
CA TRP A 226 -26.98 10.51 -14.94
C TRP A 226 -27.84 10.51 -13.67
N VAL A 227 -27.49 11.28 -12.64
CA VAL A 227 -28.29 11.38 -11.40
C VAL A 227 -29.68 11.99 -11.69
N GLU A 228 -29.76 13.01 -12.55
CA GLU A 228 -31.03 13.56 -13.05
C GLU A 228 -31.90 12.54 -13.81
N GLU A 229 -31.29 11.53 -14.44
CA GLU A 229 -32.02 10.42 -15.08
C GLU A 229 -32.41 9.31 -14.09
N MET A 230 -31.59 9.07 -13.07
CA MET A 230 -31.70 7.91 -12.17
C MET A 230 -32.46 8.17 -10.87
N ALA A 231 -32.28 9.30 -10.20
CA ALA A 231 -33.04 9.59 -8.97
C ALA A 231 -34.57 9.62 -9.23
N PRO A 232 -35.08 10.30 -10.29
CA PRO A 232 -36.49 10.20 -10.68
C PRO A 232 -36.90 8.80 -11.21
N TYR A 233 -35.94 7.96 -11.62
CA TYR A 233 -36.23 6.56 -11.94
C TYR A 233 -36.49 5.74 -10.68
N VAL A 234 -35.58 5.80 -9.69
CA VAL A 234 -35.70 5.14 -8.38
C VAL A 234 -37.01 5.55 -7.71
N LYS A 235 -37.23 6.85 -7.50
CA LYS A 235 -38.43 7.42 -6.87
C LYS A 235 -39.75 6.90 -7.49
N ARG A 236 -39.82 6.78 -8.82
CA ARG A 236 -41.03 6.30 -9.51
C ARG A 236 -41.27 4.79 -9.36
N ILE A 237 -40.23 3.97 -9.23
CA ILE A 237 -40.39 2.53 -8.91
C ILE A 237 -40.76 2.36 -7.44
N ASP A 238 -40.09 3.10 -6.56
CA ASP A 238 -40.32 3.13 -5.12
C ASP A 238 -41.73 3.64 -4.78
N GLY A 239 -42.26 4.58 -5.56
CA GLY A 239 -43.53 5.26 -5.27
C GLY A 239 -43.36 6.45 -4.33
N ASP A 240 -42.15 7.04 -4.30
CA ASP A 240 -41.75 8.20 -3.49
C ASP A 240 -42.03 8.02 -1.99
N ARG A 241 -41.62 6.86 -1.44
CA ARG A 241 -41.69 6.56 0.00
C ARG A 241 -40.34 6.74 0.69
N HIS A 242 -39.31 6.18 0.07
CA HIS A 242 -37.95 6.19 0.59
C HIS A 242 -37.18 7.41 0.10
N LEU A 243 -36.13 7.74 0.84
CA LEU A 243 -35.18 8.76 0.44
C LEU A 243 -34.18 8.20 -0.57
N VAL A 244 -33.56 9.08 -1.35
CA VAL A 244 -32.57 8.74 -2.36
C VAL A 244 -31.39 9.71 -2.24
N THR A 245 -30.18 9.19 -2.39
CA THR A 245 -28.97 10.01 -2.52
C THR A 245 -28.06 9.50 -3.64
N ALA A 246 -27.18 10.37 -4.13
CA ALA A 246 -26.24 10.06 -5.19
C ALA A 246 -25.09 9.14 -4.75
N GLY A 247 -24.72 9.17 -3.47
CA GLY A 247 -23.58 8.43 -2.91
C GLY A 247 -22.23 9.08 -3.19
N LEU A 248 -22.19 10.41 -3.30
CA LEU A 248 -20.95 11.16 -3.54
C LEU A 248 -20.00 11.09 -2.34
N GLU A 249 -18.70 10.97 -2.63
CA GLU A 249 -17.61 11.26 -1.70
C GLU A 249 -17.61 12.73 -1.24
N GLY A 250 -18.15 13.63 -2.07
CA GLY A 250 -18.30 15.06 -1.76
C GLY A 250 -17.58 16.01 -2.73
N PHE A 251 -16.70 15.53 -3.62
CA PHE A 251 -15.84 16.41 -4.40
C PHE A 251 -16.61 17.46 -5.23
N TYR A 252 -16.20 18.71 -5.03
CA TYR A 252 -16.71 19.86 -5.77
C TYR A 252 -16.27 19.80 -7.23
N GLY A 253 -17.19 20.13 -8.13
CA GLY A 253 -17.01 20.21 -9.57
C GLY A 253 -16.71 21.62 -10.06
N ASP A 254 -17.05 21.90 -11.32
CA ASP A 254 -16.97 23.26 -11.87
C ASP A 254 -18.33 23.98 -11.74
N GLY A 255 -18.35 25.19 -11.18
CA GLY A 255 -19.60 25.92 -10.92
C GLY A 255 -19.44 27.17 -10.04
N GLU A 256 -20.48 28.00 -9.96
CA GLU A 256 -20.45 29.31 -9.27
C GLU A 256 -20.28 29.22 -7.74
N HIS A 257 -20.65 28.08 -7.14
CA HIS A 257 -20.58 27.83 -5.69
C HIS A 257 -19.69 26.62 -5.35
N GLU A 258 -19.02 26.06 -6.37
CA GLU A 258 -18.12 24.92 -6.24
C GLU A 258 -16.67 25.41 -6.15
N SER A 259 -15.78 24.67 -5.49
CA SER A 259 -14.34 24.98 -5.52
C SER A 259 -13.48 23.74 -5.37
N LYS A 260 -12.78 23.37 -6.45
CA LYS A 260 -11.77 22.30 -6.42
C LYS A 260 -10.64 22.53 -5.41
N GLU A 261 -10.39 23.77 -4.99
CA GLU A 261 -9.36 24.09 -3.99
C GLU A 261 -9.75 23.59 -2.58
N LEU A 262 -11.00 23.15 -2.40
CA LEU A 262 -11.47 22.41 -1.23
C LEU A 262 -11.30 20.89 -1.37
N ASN A 263 -11.12 20.37 -2.60
CA ASN A 263 -10.87 18.95 -2.85
C ASN A 263 -9.43 18.55 -2.49
N PRO A 264 -9.16 17.26 -2.26
CA PRO A 264 -7.79 16.76 -2.19
C PRO A 264 -6.99 17.19 -3.43
N TRP A 265 -5.76 17.64 -3.21
CA TRP A 265 -4.81 18.09 -4.24
C TRP A 265 -5.23 19.25 -5.17
N GLY A 266 -6.40 19.88 -4.98
CA GLY A 266 -6.85 21.00 -5.82
C GLY A 266 -7.39 20.59 -7.19
N ILE A 267 -7.89 19.36 -7.35
CA ILE A 267 -8.34 18.78 -8.63
C ILE A 267 -9.83 18.42 -8.62
N TYR A 268 -10.42 18.23 -9.80
CA TYR A 268 -11.78 17.70 -9.95
C TYR A 268 -11.76 16.19 -10.14
N TYR A 269 -12.85 15.51 -9.73
CA TYR A 269 -13.00 14.05 -9.74
C TYR A 269 -14.18 13.56 -10.61
N GLY A 270 -14.74 14.42 -11.45
CA GLY A 270 -15.89 14.09 -12.31
C GLY A 270 -17.24 14.08 -11.59
N THR A 271 -17.36 14.82 -10.49
CA THR A 271 -18.59 15.07 -9.72
C THR A 271 -18.83 16.56 -9.53
N ASN A 272 -20.01 16.95 -9.03
CA ASN A 272 -20.33 18.33 -8.66
C ASN A 272 -21.23 18.30 -7.41
N TYR A 273 -20.78 18.86 -6.29
CA TYR A 273 -21.40 18.61 -4.98
C TYR A 273 -22.78 19.23 -4.87
N ILE A 274 -22.90 20.54 -5.14
CA ILE A 274 -24.15 21.28 -5.00
C ILE A 274 -25.12 20.88 -6.11
N ALA A 275 -24.69 20.82 -7.37
CA ALA A 275 -25.60 20.51 -8.48
C ALA A 275 -26.19 19.09 -8.37
N THR A 276 -25.38 18.11 -7.98
CA THR A 276 -25.84 16.71 -7.90
C THR A 276 -26.80 16.52 -6.74
N HIS A 277 -26.55 17.16 -5.60
CA HIS A 277 -27.47 17.12 -4.46
C HIS A 277 -28.70 18.03 -4.63
N LEU A 278 -28.69 18.98 -5.58
CA LEU A 278 -29.89 19.71 -6.02
C LEU A 278 -30.76 18.93 -7.02
N ALA A 279 -30.25 17.86 -7.63
CA ALA A 279 -30.96 17.10 -8.66
C ALA A 279 -32.35 16.59 -8.20
N ALA A 280 -33.29 16.54 -9.14
CA ALA A 280 -34.67 16.15 -8.85
C ALA A 280 -34.75 14.71 -8.32
N GLY A 281 -35.42 14.52 -7.19
CA GLY A 281 -35.57 13.21 -6.56
C GLY A 281 -34.40 12.75 -5.69
N VAL A 282 -33.34 13.56 -5.52
CA VAL A 282 -32.35 13.39 -4.43
C VAL A 282 -32.86 14.14 -3.19
N ASP A 283 -32.91 13.48 -2.03
CA ASP A 283 -33.52 14.04 -0.81
C ASP A 283 -32.50 14.53 0.23
N PHE A 284 -31.28 13.97 0.25
CA PHE A 284 -30.21 14.33 1.18
C PHE A 284 -28.82 14.21 0.55
N ALA A 285 -27.84 14.92 1.12
CA ALA A 285 -26.47 14.95 0.67
C ALA A 285 -25.57 13.97 1.43
N THR A 286 -24.52 13.50 0.76
CA THR A 286 -23.47 12.64 1.33
C THR A 286 -22.09 13.26 1.17
N ILE A 287 -21.21 12.98 2.14
CA ILE A 287 -19.75 13.09 2.01
C ILE A 287 -19.07 11.86 2.61
N HIS A 288 -17.91 11.52 2.07
CA HIS A 288 -16.99 10.52 2.61
C HIS A 288 -15.76 11.23 3.20
N LEU A 289 -14.92 10.52 3.98
CA LEU A 289 -13.83 11.11 4.75
C LEU A 289 -12.66 10.14 4.97
N TYR A 290 -11.71 10.11 4.02
CA TYR A 290 -10.51 9.24 4.04
C TYR A 290 -9.17 10.00 3.94
N PRO A 291 -8.74 10.72 4.98
CA PRO A 291 -7.54 11.56 4.93
C PRO A 291 -6.22 10.79 4.70
N ASP A 292 -6.18 9.49 5.01
CA ASP A 292 -5.00 8.64 4.77
C ASP A 292 -4.80 8.26 3.30
N VAL A 293 -5.90 8.08 2.57
CA VAL A 293 -5.86 7.80 1.13
C VAL A 293 -5.78 9.11 0.37
N TRP A 294 -6.67 10.06 0.70
CA TRP A 294 -6.83 11.31 -0.03
C TRP A 294 -5.66 12.29 0.15
N LEU A 295 -5.06 12.35 1.34
CA LEU A 295 -3.91 13.21 1.64
C LEU A 295 -2.69 12.40 2.10
N TRP A 296 -2.48 11.26 1.46
CA TRP A 296 -1.31 10.42 1.72
C TRP A 296 0.00 11.20 1.62
N GLY A 297 0.92 10.97 2.55
CA GLY A 297 2.20 11.68 2.67
C GLY A 297 2.13 13.03 3.42
N SER A 298 0.94 13.54 3.74
CA SER A 298 0.79 14.72 4.61
C SER A 298 0.85 14.36 6.11
N THR A 299 1.15 15.34 6.96
CA THR A 299 1.22 15.15 8.41
C THR A 299 -0.17 15.01 9.04
N ALA A 300 -0.24 14.39 10.24
CA ALA A 300 -1.48 14.27 11.02
C ALA A 300 -2.23 15.61 11.20
N ASP A 301 -1.48 16.69 11.40
CA ASP A 301 -1.98 18.06 11.54
C ASP A 301 -2.54 18.63 10.23
N GLU A 302 -1.97 18.26 9.08
CA GLU A 302 -2.46 18.66 7.75
C GLU A 302 -3.72 17.89 7.37
N GLN A 303 -3.72 16.58 7.60
CA GLN A 303 -4.90 15.73 7.53
C GLN A 303 -6.05 16.30 8.38
N ALA A 304 -5.80 16.58 9.67
CA ALA A 304 -6.82 17.09 10.59
C ALA A 304 -7.33 18.49 10.19
N ARG A 305 -6.47 19.37 9.68
CA ARG A 305 -6.89 20.69 9.14
C ARG A 305 -7.76 20.54 7.89
N PHE A 306 -7.36 19.71 6.93
CA PHE A 306 -8.17 19.44 5.74
C PHE A 306 -9.54 18.87 6.13
N PHE A 307 -9.55 17.85 6.98
CA PHE A 307 -10.75 17.16 7.45
C PHE A 307 -11.73 18.12 8.16
N THR A 308 -11.19 19.05 8.96
CA THR A 308 -11.97 20.14 9.59
C THR A 308 -12.54 21.08 8.53
N ASN A 309 -11.71 21.57 7.60
CA ASN A 309 -12.12 22.49 6.55
C ASN A 309 -13.17 21.87 5.61
N TRP A 310 -12.97 20.61 5.22
CA TRP A 310 -13.87 19.81 4.39
C TRP A 310 -15.24 19.66 5.04
N THR A 311 -15.28 19.22 6.30
CA THR A 311 -16.55 19.06 7.03
C THR A 311 -17.27 20.41 7.17
N GLN A 312 -16.53 21.49 7.46
CA GLN A 312 -17.08 22.84 7.56
C GLN A 312 -17.58 23.40 6.22
N SER A 313 -16.86 23.17 5.12
CA SER A 313 -17.26 23.67 3.80
C SER A 313 -18.51 22.96 3.29
N HIS A 314 -18.64 21.65 3.53
CA HIS A 314 -19.83 20.89 3.15
C HIS A 314 -21.03 21.24 4.04
N VAL A 315 -20.83 21.46 5.35
CA VAL A 315 -21.88 22.00 6.24
C VAL A 315 -22.36 23.37 5.75
N ALA A 316 -21.44 24.28 5.42
CA ALA A 316 -21.78 25.62 4.91
C ALA A 316 -22.50 25.57 3.56
N ALA A 317 -21.92 24.89 2.56
CA ALA A 317 -22.49 24.77 1.23
C ALA A 317 -23.87 24.07 1.25
N THR A 318 -24.07 23.09 2.13
CA THR A 318 -25.38 22.44 2.29
C THR A 318 -26.40 23.39 2.91
N ALA A 319 -26.01 24.17 3.93
CA ALA A 319 -26.89 25.14 4.58
C ALA A 319 -27.27 26.32 3.68
N GLU A 320 -26.34 26.78 2.83
CA GLU A 320 -26.52 27.97 1.98
C GLU A 320 -27.15 27.65 0.61
N PHE A 321 -26.75 26.55 -0.04
CA PHE A 321 -27.11 26.28 -1.44
C PHE A 321 -27.95 25.01 -1.67
N VAL A 322 -27.84 23.98 -0.82
CA VAL A 322 -28.54 22.69 -1.05
C VAL A 322 -29.88 22.59 -0.29
N GLY A 323 -29.93 23.07 0.96
CA GLY A 323 -31.14 23.13 1.78
C GLY A 323 -31.68 21.78 2.29
N LYS A 324 -30.90 20.71 2.21
CA LYS A 324 -31.26 19.31 2.53
C LYS A 324 -30.43 18.78 3.73
N PRO A 325 -30.77 17.62 4.32
CA PRO A 325 -29.92 16.98 5.32
C PRO A 325 -28.59 16.53 4.70
N LEU A 326 -27.55 16.39 5.53
CA LEU A 326 -26.24 15.86 5.19
C LEU A 326 -25.85 14.73 6.13
N LEU A 327 -25.29 13.65 5.56
CA LEU A 327 -24.66 12.55 6.29
C LEU A 327 -23.19 12.38 5.87
N VAL A 328 -22.32 12.03 6.81
CA VAL A 328 -21.02 11.44 6.49
C VAL A 328 -21.19 9.94 6.31
N THR A 329 -21.38 9.44 5.08
CA THR A 329 -21.74 8.03 4.82
C THR A 329 -20.56 7.06 4.95
N GLU A 330 -19.33 7.55 4.83
CA GLU A 330 -18.11 6.81 5.17
C GLU A 330 -17.10 7.72 5.86
N TYR A 331 -16.51 7.27 6.96
CA TYR A 331 -15.33 7.90 7.55
C TYR A 331 -14.45 6.87 8.27
N GLY A 332 -13.14 6.98 8.11
CA GLY A 332 -12.19 6.04 8.71
C GLY A 332 -10.79 6.61 8.85
N LYS A 333 -9.98 5.93 9.68
CA LYS A 333 -8.54 6.19 9.84
C LYS A 333 -7.82 4.84 9.78
N PHE A 334 -6.82 4.73 8.92
CA PHE A 334 -6.11 3.46 8.68
C PHE A 334 -5.21 3.10 9.87
N LEU A 335 -5.23 1.83 10.29
CA LEU A 335 -4.35 1.26 11.32
C LEU A 335 -3.54 0.07 10.76
N TRP A 336 -2.24 0.01 11.08
CA TRP A 336 -1.39 -1.13 10.70
C TRP A 336 -1.67 -2.36 11.56
N LYS A 337 -2.06 -3.47 10.90
CA LYS A 337 -2.32 -4.78 11.52
C LYS A 337 -1.17 -5.23 12.43
N ASP A 338 0.08 -5.16 11.94
CA ASP A 338 1.28 -5.59 12.67
C ASP A 338 2.10 -4.41 13.25
N GLY A 339 1.74 -3.17 12.89
CA GLY A 339 2.56 -1.98 13.16
C GLY A 339 2.17 -1.18 14.41
N GLY A 340 1.28 -1.71 15.25
CA GLY A 340 0.82 -1.02 16.46
C GLY A 340 0.21 0.36 16.16
N GLY A 341 -0.54 0.47 15.07
CA GLY A 341 -1.08 1.75 14.58
C GLY A 341 -1.80 2.53 15.70
N ASP A 342 -1.50 3.83 15.82
CA ASP A 342 -1.91 4.59 16.99
C ASP A 342 -3.43 4.73 17.10
N LYS A 343 -4.03 3.91 17.96
CA LYS A 343 -5.44 3.98 18.32
C LYS A 343 -5.82 5.36 18.87
N THR A 344 -4.88 6.12 19.45
CA THR A 344 -5.10 7.51 19.88
C THR A 344 -5.38 8.42 18.69
N GLN A 345 -4.61 8.30 17.59
CA GLN A 345 -4.86 9.02 16.34
C GLN A 345 -6.21 8.64 15.72
N ARG A 346 -6.52 7.34 15.60
CA ARG A 346 -7.83 6.86 15.10
C ARG A 346 -8.98 7.38 15.96
N ASN A 347 -8.84 7.35 17.29
CA ASN A 347 -9.81 7.91 18.23
C ASN A 347 -9.96 9.44 18.10
N TYR A 348 -8.87 10.16 17.83
CA TYR A 348 -8.90 11.61 17.59
C TYR A 348 -9.67 11.95 16.30
N PHE A 349 -9.41 11.25 15.19
CA PHE A 349 -10.15 11.46 13.95
C PHE A 349 -11.63 11.06 14.07
N LEU A 350 -11.96 9.97 14.78
CA LEU A 350 -13.35 9.67 15.17
C LEU A 350 -13.97 10.86 15.93
N GLY A 351 -13.29 11.38 16.96
CA GLY A 351 -13.74 12.53 17.73
C GLY A 351 -14.04 13.76 16.86
N VAL A 352 -13.17 14.09 15.90
CA VAL A 352 -13.37 15.23 14.99
C VAL A 352 -14.63 15.07 14.12
N VAL A 353 -14.95 13.86 13.63
CA VAL A 353 -16.22 13.61 12.91
C VAL A 353 -17.42 13.80 13.84
N LEU A 354 -17.38 13.15 15.00
CA LEU A 354 -18.53 13.01 15.90
C LEU A 354 -18.85 14.34 16.59
N ASP A 355 -17.84 15.11 17.00
CA ASP A 355 -18.02 16.48 17.50
C ASP A 355 -18.61 17.41 16.42
N ALA A 356 -18.20 17.27 15.15
CA ALA A 356 -18.74 18.08 14.06
C ALA A 356 -20.19 17.74 13.73
N ILE A 357 -20.54 16.44 13.72
CA ILE A 357 -21.93 15.96 13.59
C ILE A 357 -22.77 16.51 14.73
N TYR A 358 -22.38 16.27 15.99
CA TYR A 358 -23.15 16.72 17.14
C TYR A 358 -23.27 18.25 17.22
N ALA A 359 -22.22 19.01 16.90
CA ALA A 359 -22.26 20.47 16.89
C ALA A 359 -23.22 21.03 15.81
N SER A 360 -23.25 20.43 14.61
CA SER A 360 -24.21 20.84 13.57
C SER A 360 -25.63 20.42 13.95
N ALA A 361 -25.84 19.16 14.33
CA ALA A 361 -27.13 18.62 14.76
C ALA A 361 -27.78 19.40 15.91
N SER A 362 -27.03 19.68 16.98
CA SER A 362 -27.53 20.37 18.18
C SER A 362 -27.74 21.88 17.98
N SER A 363 -27.13 22.49 16.96
CA SER A 363 -27.42 23.87 16.54
C SER A 363 -28.52 23.97 15.46
N GLY A 364 -29.04 22.83 14.98
CA GLY A 364 -30.05 22.77 13.92
C GLY A 364 -29.51 22.94 12.50
N GLY A 365 -28.20 22.79 12.31
CA GLY A 365 -27.54 22.75 11.00
C GLY A 365 -27.81 21.46 10.22
N PRO A 366 -27.23 21.32 9.00
CA PRO A 366 -27.56 20.24 8.08
C PRO A 366 -26.84 18.92 8.30
N LEU A 367 -25.68 18.89 8.97
CA LEU A 367 -24.99 17.63 9.24
C LEU A 367 -25.65 16.95 10.44
N VAL A 368 -26.39 15.87 10.18
CA VAL A 368 -27.31 15.24 11.14
C VAL A 368 -27.04 13.75 11.39
N GLY A 369 -25.89 13.26 10.93
CA GLY A 369 -25.44 11.90 11.24
C GLY A 369 -24.26 11.44 10.39
N GLY A 370 -23.87 10.18 10.59
CA GLY A 370 -22.88 9.50 9.76
C GLY A 370 -22.64 8.04 10.12
N ALA A 371 -21.92 7.33 9.25
CA ALA A 371 -21.55 5.93 9.42
C ALA A 371 -20.03 5.72 9.26
N PHE A 372 -19.39 5.13 10.27
CA PHE A 372 -17.95 4.84 10.19
C PHE A 372 -17.68 3.68 9.22
N TRP A 373 -16.50 3.67 8.61
CA TRP A 373 -15.96 2.53 7.88
C TRP A 373 -14.84 1.89 8.72
N GLN A 374 -14.91 0.60 9.11
CA GLN A 374 -16.05 -0.34 8.97
C GLN A 374 -16.23 -1.22 10.23
N LEU A 375 -17.43 -1.78 10.40
CA LEU A 375 -17.71 -2.76 11.46
C LEU A 375 -17.38 -4.17 10.95
N LEU A 376 -16.37 -4.80 11.56
CA LEU A 376 -16.15 -6.25 11.49
C LEU A 376 -16.49 -6.89 12.84
N LEU A 377 -16.62 -8.21 12.84
CA LEU A 377 -16.62 -9.01 14.05
C LEU A 377 -15.23 -9.61 14.29
N ASP A 378 -15.00 -10.02 15.53
CA ASP A 378 -13.86 -10.84 15.92
C ASP A 378 -13.88 -12.20 15.18
N ASP A 379 -12.74 -12.64 14.66
CA ASP A 379 -12.59 -13.89 13.90
C ASP A 379 -12.71 -15.11 14.82
N ASP A 380 -12.29 -15.00 16.09
CA ASP A 380 -12.52 -16.00 17.15
C ASP A 380 -14.03 -16.18 17.47
N VAL A 381 -14.89 -15.28 16.97
CA VAL A 381 -16.36 -15.33 17.11
C VAL A 381 -17.07 -15.68 15.79
N VAL A 382 -16.47 -15.34 14.63
CA VAL A 382 -16.98 -15.67 13.29
C VAL A 382 -15.82 -15.92 12.32
N ASP A 383 -15.52 -17.19 12.06
CA ASP A 383 -14.49 -17.65 11.13
C ASP A 383 -14.55 -16.89 9.78
N GLY A 384 -13.43 -16.31 9.33
CA GLY A 384 -13.31 -15.65 8.02
C GLY A 384 -13.86 -14.21 7.99
N MET A 385 -13.78 -13.50 9.11
CA MET A 385 -13.80 -12.04 9.20
C MET A 385 -12.41 -11.43 9.00
N ASP A 386 -11.34 -12.15 9.36
CA ASP A 386 -9.96 -11.66 9.23
C ASP A 386 -9.52 -11.43 7.77
N ASP A 387 -10.12 -12.17 6.84
CA ASP A 387 -10.02 -12.01 5.38
C ASP A 387 -10.66 -10.71 4.85
N LEU A 388 -11.54 -10.06 5.65
CA LEU A 388 -12.27 -8.84 5.27
C LEU A 388 -11.64 -7.55 5.82
N ARG A 389 -10.56 -7.67 6.60
CA ARG A 389 -9.80 -6.54 7.15
C ARG A 389 -9.12 -5.75 6.05
N ASP A 390 -9.33 -4.45 6.09
CA ASP A 390 -8.71 -3.46 5.20
C ASP A 390 -7.91 -2.39 5.96
N GLY A 391 -7.72 -2.57 7.28
CA GLY A 391 -7.02 -1.62 8.15
C GLY A 391 -7.92 -0.51 8.71
N TYR A 392 -9.22 -0.51 8.38
CA TYR A 392 -10.22 0.42 8.90
C TYR A 392 -11.18 -0.22 9.92
N GLU A 393 -11.02 -1.52 10.22
CA GLU A 393 -11.99 -2.23 11.05
C GLU A 393 -12.04 -1.73 12.51
N ILE A 394 -13.28 -1.58 13.01
CA ILE A 394 -13.56 -1.39 14.44
C ILE A 394 -14.34 -2.61 14.91
N ILE A 395 -13.64 -3.52 15.59
CA ILE A 395 -14.25 -4.65 16.29
C ILE A 395 -14.66 -4.16 17.69
N LEU A 396 -15.96 -4.02 17.93
CA LEU A 396 -16.49 -3.31 19.12
C LEU A 396 -16.12 -3.94 20.48
N PRO A 397 -16.06 -5.29 20.64
CA PRO A 397 -15.58 -5.91 21.88
C PRO A 397 -14.10 -5.57 22.19
N ASP A 398 -13.24 -5.60 21.19
CA ASP A 398 -11.78 -5.49 21.35
C ASP A 398 -11.36 -4.03 21.50
N ASP A 399 -11.98 -3.15 20.71
CA ASP A 399 -11.71 -1.72 20.70
C ASP A 399 -12.65 -0.95 21.61
N THR A 400 -12.65 -1.35 22.88
CA THR A 400 -13.44 -0.73 23.97
C THR A 400 -13.34 0.80 24.00
N SER A 401 -12.22 1.39 23.54
CA SER A 401 -12.03 2.84 23.47
C SER A 401 -12.80 3.46 22.30
N ALA A 402 -12.69 2.94 21.07
CA ALA A 402 -13.53 3.40 19.96
C ALA A 402 -15.02 3.12 20.23
N ALA A 403 -15.34 1.94 20.76
CA ALA A 403 -16.71 1.55 21.10
C ALA A 403 -17.34 2.44 22.20
N THR A 404 -16.53 2.99 23.11
CA THR A 404 -16.96 4.01 24.09
C THR A 404 -17.24 5.34 23.40
N ILE A 405 -16.32 5.85 22.58
CA ILE A 405 -16.46 7.12 21.84
C ILE A 405 -17.72 7.10 20.95
N ILE A 406 -17.91 6.01 20.20
CA ILE A 406 -19.07 5.77 19.35
C ILE A 406 -20.36 5.66 20.19
N GLY A 407 -20.32 4.97 21.33
CA GLY A 407 -21.46 4.83 22.24
C GLY A 407 -21.89 6.15 22.88
N GLU A 408 -20.94 6.97 23.33
CA GLU A 408 -21.21 8.29 23.91
C GLU A 408 -21.82 9.25 22.87
N HIS A 409 -21.27 9.32 21.64
CA HIS A 409 -21.88 10.10 20.56
C HIS A 409 -23.28 9.60 20.19
N SER A 410 -23.48 8.28 20.13
CA SER A 410 -24.79 7.70 19.84
C SER A 410 -25.85 8.09 20.90
N GLN A 411 -25.45 8.14 22.17
CA GLN A 411 -26.30 8.66 23.25
C GLN A 411 -26.55 10.18 23.13
N GLN A 412 -25.57 10.97 22.69
CA GLN A 412 -25.73 12.40 22.44
C GLN A 412 -26.75 12.68 21.31
N LEU A 413 -26.66 11.99 20.18
CA LEU A 413 -27.67 12.09 19.11
C LEU A 413 -29.04 11.52 19.54
N ALA A 414 -29.06 10.46 20.35
CA ALA A 414 -30.30 9.93 20.91
C ALA A 414 -31.02 10.93 21.84
N ALA A 415 -30.30 11.88 22.46
CA ALA A 415 -30.88 12.98 23.24
C ALA A 415 -31.41 14.14 22.37
N LEU A 416 -31.03 14.20 21.09
CA LEU A 416 -31.61 15.12 20.09
C LEU A 416 -32.82 14.50 19.36
N ASN A 417 -32.85 13.17 19.25
CA ASN A 417 -33.99 12.43 18.71
C ASN A 417 -35.28 12.69 19.49
N GLY A 418 -36.41 12.67 18.79
CA GLY A 418 -37.73 12.79 19.44
C GLY A 418 -38.21 14.21 19.73
N GLN A 419 -37.39 15.24 19.45
CA GLN A 419 -37.82 16.64 19.56
C GLN A 419 -38.83 16.99 18.45
N ASP A 420 -39.87 17.74 18.84
CA ASP A 420 -40.89 18.29 17.92
C ASP A 420 -40.23 19.12 16.83
N ALA A 421 -40.50 18.81 15.55
CA ALA A 421 -39.85 19.46 14.41
C ALA A 421 -40.00 21.00 14.41
N ALA A 422 -41.09 21.52 14.98
CA ALA A 422 -41.43 22.94 15.05
C ALA A 422 -40.78 23.72 16.21
N ALA A 423 -39.97 23.09 17.07
CA ALA A 423 -39.37 23.76 18.22
C ALA A 423 -38.09 24.56 17.85
N PRO A 424 -37.92 25.81 18.33
CA PRO A 424 -36.67 26.55 18.21
C PRO A 424 -35.61 26.06 19.22
N ALA A 425 -34.34 26.05 18.82
CA ALA A 425 -33.25 25.52 19.63
C ALA A 425 -32.89 26.41 20.86
N PRO A 426 -32.43 25.85 22.00
CA PRO A 426 -32.08 26.63 23.20
C PRO A 426 -30.73 27.34 23.10
N GLU A 427 -30.61 28.54 23.69
CA GLU A 427 -29.36 29.31 23.69
C GLU A 427 -28.26 28.74 24.61
N THR A 428 -27.07 28.58 24.04
CA THR A 428 -25.70 28.68 24.60
C THR A 428 -25.40 28.23 26.05
N ARG A 429 -24.35 27.41 26.22
CA ARG A 429 -23.61 27.31 27.49
C ARG A 429 -22.09 27.41 27.29
N ARG A 430 -21.46 28.22 28.15
CA ARG A 430 -20.05 28.68 28.02
C ARG A 430 -19.04 27.53 28.18
N HIS A 431 -18.05 27.46 27.27
CA HIS A 431 -16.84 26.65 27.49
C HIS A 431 -16.10 27.07 28.77
N ARG A 432 -15.60 26.07 29.49
CA ARG A 432 -14.83 26.20 30.74
C ARG A 432 -13.34 26.04 30.41
N LYS A 433 -12.53 27.08 30.60
CA LYS A 433 -11.06 26.98 30.44
C LYS A 433 -10.46 26.12 31.55
N THR A 434 -9.73 25.08 31.18
CA THR A 434 -8.92 24.27 32.10
C THR A 434 -7.43 24.57 31.86
N ARG A 435 -6.67 24.83 32.93
CA ARG A 435 -5.21 24.92 32.86
C ARG A 435 -4.59 23.52 32.96
N VAL A 436 -3.56 23.25 32.18
CA VAL A 436 -2.53 22.27 32.54
C VAL A 436 -1.38 23.04 33.20
N GLY A 437 -0.87 22.53 34.32
CA GLY A 437 0.28 23.08 35.02
C GLY A 437 1.51 22.20 34.84
N SER A 438 2.70 22.80 34.85
CA SER A 438 3.96 22.06 34.87
C SER A 438 4.38 21.66 36.29
N LEU A 439 5.18 20.61 36.40
CA LEU A 439 6.07 20.33 37.53
C LEU A 439 7.28 19.54 37.02
N VAL A 440 8.42 19.62 37.73
CA VAL A 440 9.74 19.21 37.22
C VAL A 440 10.56 18.52 38.31
N ASN A 441 11.26 17.45 37.91
CA ASN A 441 12.37 16.74 38.59
C ASN A 441 12.15 16.08 39.97
N GLY A 442 12.63 14.84 40.06
CA GLY A 442 13.78 14.56 40.93
C GLY A 442 13.75 13.28 41.77
N GLY A 443 14.79 12.44 41.62
CA GLY A 443 15.10 11.33 42.53
C GLY A 443 15.39 10.01 41.81
N GLY A 444 16.56 9.43 42.05
CA GLY A 444 16.96 8.11 41.54
C GLY A 444 17.48 7.19 42.65
N GLY A 445 17.72 5.92 42.34
CA GLY A 445 18.33 4.95 43.26
C GLY A 445 18.66 3.63 42.56
N ASP A 446 19.89 3.16 42.74
CA ASP A 446 20.38 1.89 42.17
C ASP A 446 19.85 0.65 42.90
N PHE A 447 19.64 -0.45 42.17
CA PHE A 447 19.89 -1.80 42.70
C PHE A 447 20.40 -2.75 41.60
N LYS A 448 21.03 -3.85 42.02
CA LYS A 448 22.00 -4.61 41.20
C LYS A 448 21.39 -5.58 40.19
N VAL A 449 22.05 -5.69 39.04
CA VAL A 449 21.92 -6.78 38.06
C VAL A 449 22.64 -8.04 38.57
N LEU A 450 22.07 -9.21 38.30
CA LEU A 450 22.77 -10.50 38.30
C LEU A 450 23.09 -10.88 36.85
N ASP A 451 24.32 -11.33 36.59
CA ASP A 451 24.83 -11.53 35.23
C ASP A 451 24.46 -12.90 34.64
N GLY A 452 24.42 -12.96 33.31
CA GLY A 452 24.00 -14.10 32.50
C GLY A 452 23.60 -13.76 31.06
N GLY A 453 23.65 -12.47 30.65
CA GLY A 453 23.10 -12.00 29.36
C GLY A 453 24.12 -11.79 28.23
N ALA A 454 25.41 -12.03 28.47
CA ALA A 454 26.50 -11.52 27.63
C ALA A 454 26.56 -12.04 26.17
N LEU A 455 26.03 -13.24 25.89
CA LEU A 455 26.11 -13.86 24.56
C LEU A 455 24.97 -13.40 23.63
N LEU A 456 23.73 -13.39 24.12
CA LEU A 456 22.57 -12.92 23.35
C LEU A 456 22.65 -11.42 23.04
N TRP A 457 23.23 -10.61 23.94
CA TRP A 457 23.34 -9.16 23.71
C TRP A 457 24.32 -8.76 22.61
N ARG A 458 25.33 -9.58 22.27
CA ARG A 458 26.21 -9.28 21.13
C ARG A 458 25.49 -9.46 19.80
N LEU A 459 24.79 -10.58 19.63
CA LEU A 459 23.99 -10.86 18.44
C LEU A 459 22.93 -9.76 18.22
N ALA A 460 22.23 -9.33 19.27
CA ALA A 460 21.20 -8.28 19.15
C ALA A 460 21.72 -6.91 18.68
N MET A 461 23.02 -6.62 18.76
CA MET A 461 23.60 -5.35 18.27
C MET A 461 24.08 -5.42 16.81
N GLU A 462 24.21 -6.61 16.24
CA GLU A 462 24.58 -6.79 14.82
C GLU A 462 23.39 -6.55 13.88
N TRP A 463 22.15 -6.71 14.36
CA TRP A 463 20.91 -6.60 13.57
C TRP A 463 20.36 -5.16 13.46
N CYS A 464 21.10 -4.15 13.91
CA CYS A 464 20.80 -2.72 13.67
C CYS A 464 21.64 -2.15 12.51
N ALA A 465 21.90 -2.95 11.47
CA ALA A 465 22.81 -2.63 10.37
C ALA A 465 22.11 -2.01 9.13
N TRP A 466 20.93 -1.42 9.29
CA TRP A 466 20.07 -0.82 8.25
C TRP A 466 20.67 0.35 7.45
N MET A 467 21.94 0.70 7.66
CA MET A 467 22.53 1.98 7.25
C MET A 467 23.84 1.75 6.50
N PHE A 468 24.04 2.48 5.41
CA PHE A 468 25.37 2.60 4.81
C PHE A 468 26.27 3.44 5.72
N VAL A 469 27.54 3.04 5.83
CA VAL A 469 28.53 3.67 6.72
C VAL A 469 29.81 3.90 5.94
N VAL A 470 30.36 5.12 6.02
CA VAL A 470 31.66 5.47 5.45
C VAL A 470 32.78 5.39 6.50
N ASP A 471 34.03 5.36 6.03
CA ASP A 471 35.23 5.31 6.88
C ASP A 471 35.16 6.32 8.05
N GLY A 472 35.45 5.82 9.25
CA GLY A 472 35.28 6.57 10.50
C GLY A 472 33.88 6.46 11.14
N GLY A 473 33.06 5.47 10.73
CA GLY A 473 31.86 5.06 11.45
C GLY A 473 30.62 5.95 11.25
N ARG A 474 30.60 6.74 10.16
CA ARG A 474 29.56 7.74 9.91
C ARG A 474 28.51 7.28 8.91
N THR A 475 27.24 7.60 9.16
CA THR A 475 26.14 7.29 8.25
C THR A 475 26.23 8.02 6.90
N ILE A 476 25.78 7.36 5.84
CA ILE A 476 25.45 7.97 4.57
C ILE A 476 24.08 7.48 4.06
N TYR A 477 23.30 8.42 3.54
CA TYR A 477 22.02 8.23 2.86
C TYR A 477 22.14 8.77 1.43
N PHE A 478 21.46 8.13 0.48
CA PHE A 478 21.65 8.42 -0.94
C PHE A 478 20.47 9.16 -1.58
N SER A 479 20.75 10.34 -2.13
CA SER A 479 19.86 11.07 -3.03
C SER A 479 20.54 11.08 -4.39
N GLY A 480 20.02 10.29 -5.35
CA GLY A 480 20.73 10.02 -6.59
C GLY A 480 19.90 10.10 -7.86
N PHE A 481 20.53 9.71 -8.96
CA PHE A 481 19.97 9.69 -10.31
C PHE A 481 20.54 8.53 -11.14
N ASN A 482 19.80 8.13 -12.18
CA ASN A 482 20.28 7.24 -13.23
C ASN A 482 20.76 8.05 -14.43
N ALA A 483 21.88 7.64 -15.03
CA ALA A 483 22.41 8.20 -16.28
C ALA A 483 23.24 7.16 -17.05
N TYR A 484 22.58 6.26 -17.78
CA TYR A 484 23.25 5.16 -18.51
C TYR A 484 24.22 5.60 -19.61
N TRP A 485 24.03 6.81 -20.11
CA TRP A 485 24.76 7.39 -21.23
C TRP A 485 26.14 7.95 -20.86
N LEU A 486 26.51 8.01 -19.57
CA LEU A 486 27.74 8.67 -19.10
C LEU A 486 29.02 8.13 -19.79
N MET A 487 29.20 6.80 -19.81
CA MET A 487 30.34 6.16 -20.46
C MET A 487 30.35 6.45 -21.99
N MET A 488 29.18 6.36 -22.62
CA MET A 488 29.00 6.58 -24.07
C MET A 488 29.30 8.03 -24.49
N MET A 489 29.01 9.02 -23.63
CA MET A 489 29.40 10.41 -23.86
C MET A 489 30.90 10.62 -23.60
N ALA A 490 31.45 10.03 -22.54
CA ALA A 490 32.87 10.16 -22.19
C ALA A 490 33.84 9.47 -23.18
N PHE A 491 33.36 8.49 -23.95
CA PHE A 491 34.07 7.85 -25.07
C PHE A 491 34.61 8.86 -26.08
N ASN A 492 33.79 9.86 -26.45
CA ASN A 492 34.21 10.95 -27.32
C ASN A 492 34.81 12.09 -26.47
N PRO A 493 36.10 12.44 -26.60
CA PRO A 493 36.69 13.53 -25.84
C PRO A 493 35.95 14.87 -26.01
N ALA A 494 35.33 15.12 -27.17
CA ALA A 494 34.55 16.33 -27.44
C ALA A 494 33.16 16.36 -26.78
N GLN A 495 32.75 15.30 -26.08
CA GLN A 495 31.49 15.20 -25.33
C GLN A 495 31.72 14.98 -23.82
N ARG A 496 32.97 15.02 -23.35
CA ARG A 496 33.31 14.90 -21.92
C ARG A 496 32.77 16.06 -21.08
N ASP A 497 32.68 17.26 -21.66
CA ASP A 497 32.07 18.43 -21.01
C ASP A 497 30.59 18.20 -20.63
N THR A 498 29.88 17.31 -21.33
CA THR A 498 28.52 16.86 -20.97
C THR A 498 28.51 16.08 -19.65
N VAL A 499 29.55 15.26 -19.41
CA VAL A 499 29.73 14.49 -18.17
C VAL A 499 30.17 15.38 -17.01
N VAL A 500 31.06 16.35 -17.26
CA VAL A 500 31.42 17.40 -16.28
C VAL A 500 30.17 18.17 -15.85
N THR A 501 29.39 18.67 -16.83
CA THR A 501 28.22 19.53 -16.60
C THR A 501 27.12 18.81 -15.83
N VAL A 502 26.86 17.51 -16.09
CA VAL A 502 25.81 16.79 -15.36
C VAL A 502 26.21 16.50 -13.92
N PHE A 503 27.49 16.20 -13.66
CA PHE A 503 27.97 16.02 -12.28
C PHE A 503 28.01 17.35 -11.51
N GLU A 504 28.41 18.46 -12.14
CA GLU A 504 28.34 19.80 -11.53
C GLU A 504 26.90 20.18 -11.14
N GLN A 505 25.93 19.98 -12.04
CA GLN A 505 24.52 20.28 -11.76
C GLN A 505 23.92 19.34 -10.71
N ALA A 506 24.28 18.04 -10.73
CA ALA A 506 23.83 17.07 -9.75
C ALA A 506 24.35 17.40 -8.33
N SER A 507 25.65 17.69 -8.21
CA SER A 507 26.28 18.08 -6.94
C SER A 507 25.74 19.41 -6.43
N THR A 508 25.53 20.39 -7.31
CA THR A 508 24.85 21.67 -6.98
C THR A 508 23.43 21.49 -6.45
N LEU A 509 22.71 20.45 -6.91
CA LEU A 509 21.38 20.08 -6.42
C LEU A 509 21.41 19.34 -5.07
N GLY A 510 22.58 18.81 -4.69
CA GLY A 510 22.79 17.97 -3.50
C GLY A 510 22.67 16.47 -3.75
N LEU A 511 22.66 16.04 -5.02
CA LEU A 511 22.70 14.61 -5.37
C LEU A 511 24.10 14.05 -5.10
N ASN A 512 24.18 12.91 -4.43
CA ASN A 512 25.44 12.27 -4.02
C ASN A 512 25.64 10.86 -4.60
N LEU A 513 24.72 10.38 -5.45
CA LEU A 513 24.77 9.09 -6.12
C LEU A 513 24.42 9.21 -7.60
N ALA A 514 25.25 8.65 -8.47
CA ALA A 514 24.88 8.32 -9.84
C ALA A 514 24.91 6.80 -10.03
N ARG A 515 23.79 6.19 -10.42
CA ARG A 515 23.76 4.82 -10.94
C ARG A 515 24.12 4.87 -12.42
N THR A 516 25.16 4.14 -12.82
CA THR A 516 25.65 4.13 -14.20
C THR A 516 26.08 2.74 -14.70
N TRP A 517 26.24 2.58 -16.01
CA TRP A 517 26.42 1.32 -16.73
C TRP A 517 27.91 1.12 -17.01
N ALA A 518 28.48 0.04 -16.48
CA ALA A 518 29.87 -0.36 -16.75
C ALA A 518 29.98 -1.38 -17.90
N PHE A 519 28.93 -1.48 -18.73
CA PHE A 519 28.84 -2.40 -19.86
C PHE A 519 28.34 -1.71 -21.14
N SER A 520 28.73 -2.28 -22.27
CA SER A 520 28.03 -2.17 -23.55
C SER A 520 28.53 -3.34 -24.39
N ASP A 521 27.72 -4.37 -24.48
CA ASP A 521 28.09 -5.66 -25.02
C ASP A 521 27.64 -5.75 -26.49
N GLY A 522 28.59 -5.83 -27.42
CA GLY A 522 28.33 -5.82 -28.85
C GLY A 522 27.77 -4.49 -29.38
N GLY A 523 27.05 -4.57 -30.50
CA GLY A 523 26.45 -3.39 -31.18
C GLY A 523 27.46 -2.46 -31.84
N ASN A 524 27.05 -1.20 -32.06
CA ASN A 524 27.80 -0.21 -32.86
C ASN A 524 28.87 0.56 -32.07
N GLN A 525 28.77 0.61 -30.74
CA GLN A 525 29.73 1.30 -29.86
C GLN A 525 30.01 0.44 -28.61
N PRO A 526 30.57 -0.78 -28.77
CA PRO A 526 30.83 -1.67 -27.65
C PRO A 526 31.87 -1.10 -26.68
N LEU A 527 31.70 -1.42 -25.39
CA LEU A 527 32.80 -1.57 -24.45
C LEU A 527 33.46 -2.93 -24.64
N GLN A 528 32.65 -3.99 -24.73
CA GLN A 528 33.08 -5.37 -25.00
C GLN A 528 32.48 -5.80 -26.35
N SER A 529 33.33 -6.02 -27.37
CA SER A 529 32.87 -6.33 -28.74
C SER A 529 32.63 -7.82 -28.96
N SER A 530 33.39 -8.66 -28.25
CA SER A 530 33.21 -10.11 -28.13
C SER A 530 33.79 -10.56 -26.78
N PRO A 531 33.57 -11.81 -26.31
CA PRO A 531 33.95 -12.21 -24.95
C PRO A 531 35.44 -11.96 -24.64
N GLY A 532 35.71 -11.08 -23.69
CA GLY A 532 37.08 -10.71 -23.31
C GLY A 532 37.80 -9.70 -24.21
N VAL A 533 37.15 -9.19 -25.27
CA VAL A 533 37.74 -8.22 -26.23
C VAL A 533 37.13 -6.84 -26.02
N TYR A 534 37.98 -5.86 -25.68
CA TYR A 534 37.55 -4.55 -25.19
C TYR A 534 37.97 -3.38 -26.08
N ASN A 535 37.08 -2.38 -26.13
CA ASN A 535 37.34 -1.07 -26.72
C ASN A 535 38.01 -0.16 -25.67
N GLU A 536 39.33 -0.06 -25.73
CA GLU A 536 40.14 0.75 -24.79
C GLU A 536 39.66 2.21 -24.69
N ALA A 537 39.21 2.83 -25.79
CA ALA A 537 38.70 4.19 -25.75
C ALA A 537 37.35 4.32 -25.03
N MET A 538 36.51 3.27 -25.03
CA MET A 538 35.28 3.21 -24.23
C MET A 538 35.60 3.01 -22.75
N PHE A 539 36.60 2.17 -22.44
CA PHE A 539 37.14 2.04 -21.09
C PHE A 539 37.73 3.35 -20.56
N GLN A 540 38.43 4.12 -21.40
CA GLN A 540 38.90 5.48 -21.07
C GLN A 540 37.77 6.51 -20.95
N GLY A 541 36.58 6.20 -21.47
CA GLY A 541 35.35 6.92 -21.16
C GLY A 541 34.89 6.64 -19.72
N LEU A 542 34.82 5.37 -19.33
CA LEU A 542 34.46 4.98 -17.95
C LEU A 542 35.50 5.44 -16.92
N ASP A 543 36.79 5.39 -17.25
CA ASP A 543 37.88 5.96 -16.44
C ASP A 543 37.62 7.45 -16.15
N PHE A 544 37.17 8.21 -17.16
CA PHE A 544 36.82 9.62 -17.03
C PHE A 544 35.56 9.83 -16.17
N VAL A 545 34.52 9.01 -16.34
CA VAL A 545 33.30 9.09 -15.50
C VAL A 545 33.63 8.91 -14.02
N ILE A 546 34.48 7.94 -13.67
CA ILE A 546 34.92 7.70 -12.29
C ILE A 546 35.82 8.83 -11.78
N ALA A 547 36.76 9.30 -12.59
CA ALA A 547 37.67 10.39 -12.22
C ALA A 547 36.95 11.73 -12.01
N GLU A 548 35.87 11.99 -12.76
CA GLU A 548 35.07 13.21 -12.68
C GLU A 548 34.06 13.14 -11.53
N ALA A 549 33.36 12.02 -11.34
CA ALA A 549 32.45 11.82 -10.20
C ALA A 549 33.12 12.10 -8.84
N ARG A 550 34.41 11.75 -8.73
CA ARG A 550 35.28 12.08 -7.58
C ARG A 550 35.39 13.59 -7.34
N GLN A 551 35.53 14.42 -8.37
CA GLN A 551 35.70 15.88 -8.22
C GLN A 551 34.44 16.53 -7.66
N HIS A 552 33.26 16.02 -8.06
CA HIS A 552 31.95 16.56 -7.65
C HIS A 552 31.39 15.91 -6.38
N GLY A 553 32.09 14.96 -5.77
CA GLY A 553 31.69 14.28 -4.53
C GLY A 553 30.54 13.28 -4.70
N ILE A 554 30.40 12.69 -5.89
CA ILE A 554 29.32 11.78 -6.26
C ILE A 554 29.83 10.33 -6.24
N TYR A 555 29.12 9.45 -5.54
CA TYR A 555 29.38 8.02 -5.54
C TYR A 555 28.74 7.34 -6.75
N LEU A 556 29.33 6.22 -7.19
CA LEU A 556 28.86 5.41 -8.31
C LEU A 556 28.34 4.04 -7.85
N LEU A 557 27.12 3.70 -8.29
CA LEU A 557 26.67 2.32 -8.43
C LEU A 557 26.95 1.88 -9.86
N LEU A 558 27.81 0.89 -10.04
CA LEU A 558 28.20 0.40 -11.37
C LEU A 558 27.51 -0.93 -11.69
N CYS A 559 26.58 -0.90 -12.64
CA CYS A 559 25.93 -2.09 -13.16
C CYS A 559 26.80 -2.82 -14.17
N LEU A 560 26.89 -4.15 -14.07
CA LEU A 560 27.85 -5.00 -14.78
C LEU A 560 27.28 -5.72 -16.01
N THR A 561 25.96 -5.83 -16.18
CA THR A 561 25.31 -6.25 -17.46
C THR A 561 23.80 -5.97 -17.45
N ASN A 562 23.10 -6.25 -18.56
CA ASN A 562 21.65 -6.04 -18.69
C ASN A 562 20.86 -7.35 -18.79
N ASN A 563 19.62 -7.36 -18.29
CA ASN A 563 18.63 -8.37 -18.64
C ASN A 563 18.03 -8.15 -20.05
N PHE A 564 17.97 -6.90 -20.52
CA PHE A 564 17.39 -6.55 -21.82
C PHE A 564 18.45 -6.43 -22.93
N ASP A 565 17.98 -6.55 -24.17
CA ASP A 565 18.80 -6.51 -25.40
C ASP A 565 19.47 -5.13 -25.65
N ASN A 566 19.02 -4.08 -24.95
CA ASN A 566 19.60 -2.73 -25.06
C ASN A 566 21.04 -2.71 -24.52
N PHE A 567 21.98 -2.34 -25.38
CA PHE A 567 23.43 -2.42 -25.14
C PHE A 567 23.91 -3.86 -24.84
N GLY A 568 23.23 -4.86 -25.41
CA GLY A 568 23.65 -6.26 -25.47
C GLY A 568 22.92 -7.15 -24.48
N GLY A 569 23.31 -7.07 -23.20
CA GLY A 569 22.70 -7.85 -22.13
C GLY A 569 22.80 -9.37 -22.28
N LYS A 570 22.00 -10.10 -21.49
CA LYS A 570 22.06 -11.57 -21.41
C LYS A 570 21.92 -12.28 -22.77
N ARG A 571 21.12 -11.73 -23.71
CA ARG A 571 21.01 -12.28 -25.07
C ARG A 571 22.33 -12.20 -25.81
N GLN A 572 23.06 -11.09 -25.76
CA GLN A 572 24.35 -10.98 -26.47
C GLN A 572 25.39 -11.96 -25.92
N TYR A 573 25.39 -12.18 -24.61
CA TYR A 573 26.24 -13.18 -23.94
C TYR A 573 25.91 -14.63 -24.37
N VAL A 574 24.62 -14.98 -24.50
CA VAL A 574 24.18 -16.27 -25.05
C VAL A 574 24.52 -16.39 -26.54
N GLN A 575 24.29 -15.33 -27.33
CA GLN A 575 24.59 -15.31 -28.76
C GLN A 575 26.09 -15.51 -29.03
N TRP A 576 26.98 -14.91 -28.24
CA TRP A 576 28.42 -15.14 -28.36
C TRP A 576 28.82 -16.61 -28.14
N ALA A 577 28.11 -17.35 -27.28
CA ALA A 577 28.34 -18.78 -27.10
C ALA A 577 27.78 -19.59 -28.29
N ILE A 578 26.63 -19.19 -28.85
CA ILE A 578 26.06 -19.79 -30.07
C ILE A 578 27.01 -19.59 -31.27
N ASP A 579 27.54 -18.37 -31.44
CA ASP A 579 28.51 -18.03 -32.50
C ASP A 579 29.84 -18.79 -32.34
N ALA A 580 30.22 -19.12 -31.09
CA ALA A 580 31.34 -20.00 -30.77
C ALA A 580 31.05 -21.51 -30.94
N GLY A 581 29.83 -21.88 -31.34
CA GLY A 581 29.43 -23.26 -31.63
C GLY A 581 28.77 -24.03 -30.48
N HIS A 582 28.38 -23.36 -29.39
CA HIS A 582 27.63 -23.99 -28.30
C HIS A 582 26.13 -24.04 -28.64
N ASN A 583 25.52 -25.22 -28.45
CA ASN A 583 24.09 -25.42 -28.70
C ASN A 583 23.24 -24.89 -27.53
N LEU A 584 23.04 -23.57 -27.49
CA LEU A 584 22.08 -22.90 -26.62
C LEU A 584 20.83 -22.50 -27.42
N THR A 585 19.70 -22.39 -26.74
CA THR A 585 18.36 -22.18 -27.35
C THR A 585 17.49 -21.16 -26.61
N ASP A 586 17.74 -20.90 -25.33
CA ASP A 586 17.03 -19.89 -24.53
C ASP A 586 18.00 -18.77 -24.05
N VAL A 587 17.48 -17.56 -23.85
CA VAL A 587 18.24 -16.43 -23.29
C VAL A 587 18.48 -16.57 -21.79
N ASP A 588 17.65 -17.34 -21.08
CA ASP A 588 17.83 -17.64 -19.66
C ASP A 588 18.94 -18.66 -19.40
N GLU A 589 19.46 -19.32 -20.46
CA GLU A 589 20.71 -20.11 -20.35
C GLU A 589 21.92 -19.24 -19.99
N PHE A 590 21.81 -17.91 -20.00
CA PHE A 590 22.76 -17.02 -19.33
C PHE A 590 22.97 -17.36 -17.84
N PHE A 591 21.91 -17.72 -17.13
CA PHE A 591 21.98 -18.00 -15.69
C PHE A 591 22.57 -19.40 -15.39
N THR A 592 22.40 -20.35 -16.31
CA THR A 592 22.74 -21.78 -16.10
C THR A 592 24.01 -22.22 -16.82
N SER A 593 24.27 -21.73 -18.03
CA SER A 593 25.33 -22.22 -18.91
C SER A 593 26.72 -21.83 -18.43
N THR A 594 27.57 -22.84 -18.16
CA THR A 594 28.93 -22.65 -17.63
C THR A 594 29.80 -21.79 -18.55
N ILE A 595 29.65 -21.89 -19.87
CA ILE A 595 30.42 -21.06 -20.82
C ILE A 595 29.98 -19.59 -20.74
N VAL A 596 28.67 -19.31 -20.71
CA VAL A 596 28.14 -17.95 -20.63
C VAL A 596 28.48 -17.30 -19.28
N LYS A 597 28.35 -18.06 -18.19
CA LYS A 597 28.82 -17.66 -16.86
C LYS A 597 30.32 -17.37 -16.83
N SER A 598 31.15 -18.11 -17.58
CA SER A 598 32.58 -17.81 -17.70
C SER A 598 32.86 -16.49 -18.42
N TYR A 599 32.07 -16.14 -19.45
CA TYR A 599 32.18 -14.84 -20.14
C TYR A 599 31.83 -13.69 -19.18
N TYR A 600 30.73 -13.80 -18.44
CA TYR A 600 30.35 -12.82 -17.42
C TYR A 600 31.42 -12.68 -16.32
N LYS A 601 31.93 -13.80 -15.77
CA LYS A 601 33.00 -13.80 -14.77
C LYS A 601 34.29 -13.13 -15.30
N ASN A 602 34.65 -13.37 -16.56
CA ASN A 602 35.76 -12.68 -17.20
C ASN A 602 35.49 -11.17 -17.33
N HIS A 603 34.26 -10.76 -17.69
CA HIS A 603 33.88 -9.36 -17.77
C HIS A 603 33.97 -8.64 -16.41
N VAL A 604 33.35 -9.20 -15.38
CA VAL A 604 33.47 -8.75 -13.98
C VAL A 604 34.94 -8.58 -13.60
N LYS A 605 35.79 -9.58 -13.87
CA LYS A 605 37.21 -9.51 -13.54
C LYS A 605 37.92 -8.37 -14.28
N THR A 606 37.66 -8.18 -15.58
CA THR A 606 38.28 -7.10 -16.35
C THR A 606 37.84 -5.71 -15.89
N VAL A 607 36.54 -5.52 -15.60
CA VAL A 607 36.02 -4.23 -15.11
C VAL A 607 36.57 -3.92 -13.73
N LEU A 608 36.44 -4.83 -12.77
CA LEU A 608 36.91 -4.59 -11.39
C LEU A 608 38.43 -4.39 -11.32
N THR A 609 39.23 -5.11 -12.13
CA THR A 609 40.70 -4.98 -12.10
C THR A 609 41.25 -3.94 -13.09
N ARG A 610 40.39 -3.16 -13.77
CA ARG A 610 40.80 -2.01 -14.59
C ARG A 610 41.55 -0.99 -13.74
N VAL A 611 42.81 -0.72 -14.07
CA VAL A 611 43.53 0.45 -13.57
C VAL A 611 43.08 1.67 -14.36
N ASN A 612 42.47 2.63 -13.67
CA ASN A 612 41.96 3.87 -14.25
C ASN A 612 43.13 4.69 -14.83
N THR A 613 43.08 5.02 -16.12
CA THR A 613 44.18 5.72 -16.82
C THR A 613 44.41 7.17 -16.36
N LEU A 614 43.48 7.75 -15.60
CA LEU A 614 43.55 9.13 -15.10
C LEU A 614 43.91 9.21 -13.61
N THR A 615 43.38 8.30 -12.78
CA THR A 615 43.64 8.28 -11.33
C THR A 615 44.81 7.38 -10.94
N GLY A 616 45.17 6.39 -11.77
CA GLY A 616 46.14 5.35 -11.46
C GLY A 616 45.67 4.31 -10.44
N VAL A 617 44.41 4.36 -10.02
CA VAL A 617 43.79 3.45 -9.04
C VAL A 617 43.03 2.34 -9.79
N ALA A 618 43.06 1.10 -9.30
CA ALA A 618 42.20 0.05 -9.83
C ALA A 618 40.74 0.28 -9.39
N TYR A 619 39.74 -0.01 -10.24
CA TYR A 619 38.33 0.25 -9.90
C TYR A 619 37.93 -0.42 -8.58
N LYS A 620 38.36 -1.67 -8.36
CA LYS A 620 38.20 -2.42 -7.09
C LYS A 620 38.88 -1.82 -5.85
N ASP A 621 39.67 -0.76 -6.03
CA ASP A 621 40.41 -0.05 -4.99
C ASP A 621 40.02 1.44 -4.93
N ASP A 622 39.06 1.88 -5.74
CA ASP A 622 38.68 3.29 -5.95
C ASP A 622 37.33 3.63 -5.26
N PRO A 623 37.35 4.27 -4.06
CA PRO A 623 36.15 4.47 -3.22
C PRO A 623 35.17 5.55 -3.73
N THR A 624 35.33 6.01 -4.98
CA THR A 624 34.28 6.78 -5.68
C THR A 624 33.22 5.83 -6.25
N ILE A 625 33.57 4.57 -6.50
CA ILE A 625 32.59 3.49 -6.57
C ILE A 625 32.22 3.14 -5.13
N PHE A 626 30.92 2.98 -4.81
CA PHE A 626 30.52 2.43 -3.50
C PHE A 626 30.03 0.98 -3.62
N ALA A 627 29.50 0.63 -4.80
CA ALA A 627 28.86 -0.65 -5.02
C ALA A 627 28.89 -1.10 -6.49
N TRP A 628 28.84 -2.42 -6.65
CA TRP A 628 28.60 -3.13 -7.90
C TRP A 628 27.16 -3.66 -7.94
N GLU A 629 26.54 -3.61 -9.11
CA GLU A 629 25.24 -4.23 -9.37
C GLU A 629 25.43 -5.36 -10.41
N LEU A 630 25.00 -6.58 -10.06
CA LEU A 630 25.30 -7.77 -10.86
C LEU A 630 24.67 -7.72 -12.25
N MET A 631 23.39 -7.36 -12.33
CA MET A 631 22.63 -7.19 -13.58
C MET A 631 21.52 -6.17 -13.38
N ASN A 632 21.25 -5.35 -14.39
CA ASN A 632 20.07 -4.49 -14.44
C ASN A 632 18.80 -5.33 -14.70
N GLU A 633 17.85 -5.30 -13.76
CA GLU A 633 16.51 -5.91 -13.86
C GLU A 633 16.50 -7.41 -14.28
N PRO A 634 17.25 -8.31 -13.61
CA PRO A 634 17.28 -9.73 -13.96
C PRO A 634 15.88 -10.34 -13.86
N ARG A 635 15.47 -11.06 -14.91
CA ARG A 635 14.23 -11.86 -14.94
C ARG A 635 14.50 -13.21 -15.57
N SER A 636 13.75 -14.23 -15.15
CA SER A 636 13.64 -15.50 -15.87
C SER A 636 12.19 -15.80 -16.22
N TYR A 637 11.96 -16.21 -17.47
CA TYR A 637 10.68 -16.72 -17.92
C TYR A 637 10.71 -18.25 -18.11
N ALA A 638 11.91 -18.84 -18.23
CA ALA A 638 12.11 -20.29 -18.21
C ALA A 638 11.92 -20.90 -16.81
N ASP A 639 12.25 -20.15 -15.75
CA ASP A 639 11.97 -20.51 -14.36
C ASP A 639 11.24 -19.35 -13.63
N PRO A 640 9.89 -19.33 -13.68
CA PRO A 640 9.10 -18.33 -12.99
C PRO A 640 9.24 -18.33 -11.46
N ALA A 641 9.68 -19.43 -10.83
CA ALA A 641 9.90 -19.50 -9.39
C ALA A 641 11.21 -18.82 -8.94
N GLY A 642 12.12 -18.55 -9.89
CA GLY A 642 13.32 -17.74 -9.69
C GLY A 642 14.54 -18.50 -9.17
N GLY A 643 14.51 -19.83 -9.14
CA GLY A 643 15.65 -20.67 -8.78
C GLY A 643 16.88 -20.47 -9.68
N MET A 644 16.68 -20.22 -10.98
CA MET A 644 17.76 -19.88 -11.92
C MET A 644 18.49 -18.59 -11.52
N VAL A 645 17.76 -17.52 -11.18
CA VAL A 645 18.37 -16.25 -10.76
C VAL A 645 18.98 -16.38 -9.36
N GLN A 646 18.31 -17.09 -8.45
CA GLN A 646 18.85 -17.41 -7.11
C GLN A 646 20.22 -18.06 -7.20
N ALA A 647 20.32 -19.20 -7.89
CA ALA A 647 21.56 -19.96 -8.02
C ALA A 647 22.66 -19.19 -8.77
N TRP A 648 22.29 -18.30 -9.70
CA TRP A 648 23.23 -17.41 -10.37
C TRP A 648 23.76 -16.32 -9.43
N VAL A 649 22.93 -15.67 -8.62
CA VAL A 649 23.37 -14.68 -7.63
C VAL A 649 24.24 -15.33 -6.54
N GLU A 650 23.88 -16.53 -6.08
CA GLU A 650 24.69 -17.34 -5.15
C GLU A 650 26.07 -17.73 -5.73
N GLU A 651 26.20 -17.82 -7.06
CA GLU A 651 27.50 -18.06 -7.72
C GLU A 651 28.27 -16.75 -8.00
N MET A 652 27.57 -15.66 -8.32
CA MET A 652 28.18 -14.40 -8.79
C MET A 652 28.52 -13.41 -7.69
N ALA A 653 27.70 -13.25 -6.66
CA ALA A 653 28.01 -12.33 -5.57
C ALA A 653 29.30 -12.75 -4.80
N PRO A 654 29.51 -14.04 -4.44
CA PRO A 654 30.80 -14.48 -3.89
C PRO A 654 31.96 -14.37 -4.88
N TYR A 655 31.71 -14.54 -6.19
CA TYR A 655 32.75 -14.35 -7.21
C TYR A 655 33.20 -12.89 -7.29
N VAL A 656 32.26 -11.93 -7.34
CA VAL A 656 32.55 -10.49 -7.27
C VAL A 656 33.37 -10.18 -6.02
N LYS A 657 32.93 -10.66 -4.84
CA LYS A 657 33.66 -10.49 -3.57
C LYS A 657 35.07 -11.12 -3.57
N SER A 658 35.30 -12.19 -4.33
CA SER A 658 36.63 -12.80 -4.48
C SER A 658 37.59 -11.98 -5.34
N VAL A 659 37.07 -11.15 -6.26
CA VAL A 659 37.85 -10.19 -7.06
C VAL A 659 38.01 -8.86 -6.30
N ASP A 660 36.95 -8.42 -5.62
CA ASP A 660 36.84 -7.16 -4.88
C ASP A 660 36.11 -7.36 -3.54
N GLY A 661 36.90 -7.52 -2.47
CA GLY A 661 36.40 -7.60 -1.09
C GLY A 661 36.23 -6.24 -0.40
N LYS A 662 36.22 -5.11 -1.13
CA LYS A 662 36.07 -3.76 -0.57
C LYS A 662 34.69 -3.17 -0.82
N HIS A 663 34.23 -3.21 -2.07
CA HIS A 663 32.96 -2.58 -2.44
C HIS A 663 31.74 -3.45 -2.10
N LEU A 664 30.57 -2.80 -2.01
CA LEU A 664 29.30 -3.47 -1.77
C LEU A 664 28.76 -4.10 -3.08
N VAL A 665 27.83 -5.03 -2.97
CA VAL A 665 27.24 -5.77 -4.08
C VAL A 665 25.72 -5.88 -3.89
N THR A 666 24.97 -5.64 -4.96
CA THR A 666 23.53 -5.93 -5.07
C THR A 666 23.25 -6.80 -6.31
N PRO A 667 22.26 -7.71 -6.28
CA PRO A 667 21.79 -8.40 -7.47
C PRO A 667 21.17 -7.48 -8.54
N GLY A 668 20.67 -6.28 -8.16
CA GLY A 668 20.00 -5.35 -9.08
C GLY A 668 18.54 -5.69 -9.38
N LEU A 669 17.83 -6.29 -8.42
CA LEU A 669 16.42 -6.68 -8.58
C LEU A 669 15.49 -5.46 -8.67
N GLU A 670 14.44 -5.62 -9.49
CA GLU A 670 13.26 -4.76 -9.48
C GLU A 670 12.43 -4.90 -8.19
N GLY A 671 12.45 -6.07 -7.55
CA GLY A 671 11.75 -6.35 -6.29
C GLY A 671 10.73 -7.49 -6.32
N PHE A 672 10.50 -8.19 -7.43
CA PHE A 672 9.41 -9.18 -7.46
C PHE A 672 9.58 -10.32 -6.43
N TYR A 673 8.48 -10.60 -5.72
CA TYR A 673 8.37 -11.65 -4.72
C TYR A 673 8.23 -13.03 -5.36
N GLY A 674 8.79 -14.03 -4.68
CA GLY A 674 8.68 -15.44 -5.04
C GLY A 674 7.39 -16.08 -4.53
N GLU A 675 7.35 -17.42 -4.56
CA GLU A 675 6.15 -18.19 -4.20
C GLU A 675 5.81 -18.13 -2.71
N HIS A 676 6.80 -18.00 -1.83
CA HIS A 676 6.61 -18.07 -0.38
C HIS A 676 6.16 -16.74 0.23
N GLU A 677 6.47 -15.61 -0.42
CA GLU A 677 6.28 -14.25 0.10
C GLU A 677 4.99 -13.57 -0.39
N SER A 678 4.17 -14.30 -1.16
CA SER A 678 2.93 -13.87 -1.83
C SER A 678 3.09 -13.02 -3.09
N LYS A 679 2.91 -13.69 -4.24
CA LYS A 679 2.77 -13.07 -5.57
C LYS A 679 1.72 -11.97 -5.67
N ARG A 680 0.76 -11.88 -4.74
CA ARG A 680 -0.29 -10.84 -4.74
C ARG A 680 0.29 -9.42 -4.59
N LEU A 681 1.53 -9.30 -4.11
CA LEU A 681 2.27 -8.04 -4.02
C LEU A 681 2.92 -7.62 -5.35
N ASN A 682 3.11 -8.53 -6.30
CA ASN A 682 3.66 -8.24 -7.62
C ASN A 682 2.61 -7.59 -8.54
N PRO A 683 3.01 -6.79 -9.54
CA PRO A 683 2.10 -6.31 -10.58
C PRO A 683 1.31 -7.48 -11.20
N TRP A 684 0.00 -7.29 -11.34
CA TRP A 684 -0.96 -8.30 -11.85
C TRP A 684 -0.97 -9.67 -11.13
N GLY A 685 -0.31 -9.83 -9.99
CA GLY A 685 -0.29 -11.08 -9.24
C GLY A 685 0.55 -12.20 -9.88
N ILE A 686 1.52 -11.86 -10.74
CA ILE A 686 2.36 -12.83 -11.49
C ILE A 686 3.80 -12.91 -10.96
N TYR A 687 4.54 -13.93 -11.40
CA TYR A 687 5.97 -14.07 -11.13
C TYR A 687 6.82 -13.62 -12.33
N TYR A 688 8.06 -13.21 -12.05
CA TYR A 688 9.03 -12.70 -13.03
C TYR A 688 10.38 -13.47 -13.00
N GLY A 689 10.41 -14.63 -12.34
CA GLY A 689 11.62 -15.45 -12.20
C GLY A 689 12.66 -14.88 -11.25
N THR A 690 12.22 -14.23 -10.18
CA THR A 690 13.06 -13.72 -9.08
C THR A 690 12.33 -13.90 -7.75
N ASN A 691 13.08 -13.92 -6.64
CA ASN A 691 12.54 -13.85 -5.29
C ASN A 691 13.28 -12.78 -4.50
N TYR A 692 12.60 -11.66 -4.21
CA TYR A 692 13.16 -10.56 -3.45
C TYR A 692 13.87 -10.95 -2.15
N VAL A 693 13.27 -11.83 -1.34
CA VAL A 693 13.83 -12.18 -0.02
C VAL A 693 14.99 -13.16 -0.18
N ALA A 694 14.77 -14.29 -0.85
CA ALA A 694 15.80 -15.32 -0.99
C ALA A 694 17.05 -14.81 -1.72
N THR A 695 16.87 -14.00 -2.77
CA THR A 695 18.00 -13.52 -3.59
C THR A 695 18.80 -12.42 -2.89
N HIS A 696 18.15 -11.58 -2.06
CA HIS A 696 18.88 -10.65 -1.21
C HIS A 696 19.45 -11.29 0.07
N GLN A 697 19.04 -12.51 0.45
CA GLN A 697 19.70 -13.30 1.50
C GLN A 697 21.01 -13.94 1.05
N ALA A 698 21.27 -14.05 -0.26
CA ALA A 698 22.46 -14.71 -0.82
C ALA A 698 23.78 -14.16 -0.25
N VAL A 699 24.77 -15.06 -0.09
CA VAL A 699 26.10 -14.73 0.43
C VAL A 699 26.82 -13.76 -0.51
N GLY A 700 27.42 -12.72 0.05
CA GLY A 700 28.13 -11.69 -0.72
C GLY A 700 27.27 -10.55 -1.23
N VAL A 701 25.93 -10.60 -1.10
CA VAL A 701 25.03 -9.45 -1.30
C VAL A 701 24.99 -8.62 -0.01
N ASP A 702 25.24 -7.32 -0.06
CA ASP A 702 25.31 -6.46 1.14
C ASP A 702 24.07 -5.59 1.36
N PHE A 703 23.33 -5.24 0.29
CA PHE A 703 22.14 -4.40 0.36
C PHE A 703 21.06 -4.85 -0.63
N ALA A 704 19.82 -4.43 -0.38
CA ALA A 704 18.66 -4.74 -1.19
C ALA A 704 18.28 -3.59 -2.13
N THR A 705 17.73 -3.93 -3.29
CA THR A 705 17.22 -2.97 -4.28
C THR A 705 15.79 -3.25 -4.68
N ILE A 706 15.06 -2.17 -4.99
CA ILE A 706 13.77 -2.21 -5.70
C ILE A 706 13.71 -1.13 -6.78
N HIS A 707 12.94 -1.40 -7.83
CA HIS A 707 12.58 -0.46 -8.89
C HIS A 707 11.09 -0.10 -8.76
N LEU A 708 10.65 0.98 -9.42
CA LEU A 708 9.32 1.57 -9.19
C LEU A 708 8.77 2.28 -10.46
N TYR A 709 7.96 1.56 -11.24
CA TYR A 709 7.35 2.04 -12.49
C TYR A 709 5.84 1.72 -12.59
N PRO A 710 5.00 2.22 -11.66
CA PRO A 710 3.59 1.82 -11.56
C PRO A 710 2.76 2.14 -12.82
N ASP A 711 3.14 3.17 -13.57
CA ASP A 711 2.50 3.64 -14.81
C ASP A 711 2.68 2.68 -16.00
N VAL A 712 3.81 1.96 -16.07
CA VAL A 712 4.06 0.91 -17.07
C VAL A 712 3.67 -0.46 -16.53
N TRP A 713 4.00 -0.75 -15.27
CA TRP A 713 3.65 -2.02 -14.63
C TRP A 713 2.14 -2.24 -14.54
N LEU A 714 1.34 -1.18 -14.33
CA LEU A 714 -0.13 -1.23 -14.25
C LEU A 714 -0.81 -0.50 -15.40
N TRP A 715 -0.35 -0.68 -16.63
CA TRP A 715 -0.94 -0.03 -17.81
C TRP A 715 -2.47 -0.22 -17.89
N GLY A 716 -3.21 0.88 -18.04
CA GLY A 716 -4.68 0.88 -18.07
C GLY A 716 -5.39 0.97 -16.69
N SER A 717 -4.63 1.19 -15.62
CA SER A 717 -5.13 1.57 -14.28
C SER A 717 -5.26 3.09 -14.11
N THR A 718 -6.02 3.50 -13.10
CA THR A 718 -6.17 4.90 -12.65
C THR A 718 -4.97 5.38 -11.82
N VAL A 719 -4.83 6.69 -11.65
CA VAL A 719 -3.77 7.30 -10.81
C VAL A 719 -3.87 6.83 -9.35
N ASP A 720 -5.09 6.63 -8.84
CA ASP A 720 -5.34 6.15 -7.48
C ASP A 720 -4.98 4.66 -7.31
N GLU A 721 -5.23 3.83 -8.32
CA GLU A 721 -4.78 2.43 -8.35
C GLU A 721 -3.24 2.35 -8.38
N GLN A 722 -2.58 3.21 -9.16
CA GLN A 722 -1.11 3.35 -9.20
C GLN A 722 -0.55 3.82 -7.85
N ALA A 723 -1.20 4.78 -7.19
CA ALA A 723 -0.82 5.28 -5.87
C ALA A 723 -0.97 4.19 -4.78
N ARG A 724 -2.09 3.45 -4.75
CA ARG A 724 -2.27 2.34 -3.80
C ARG A 724 -1.24 1.23 -4.01
N PHE A 725 -0.96 0.84 -5.26
CA PHE A 725 0.09 -0.13 -5.55
C PHE A 725 1.46 0.38 -5.09
N PHE A 726 1.82 1.63 -5.42
CA PHE A 726 3.09 2.23 -5.01
C PHE A 726 3.33 2.12 -3.49
N GLN A 727 2.30 2.44 -2.71
CA GLN A 727 2.34 2.42 -1.25
C GLN A 727 2.56 1.00 -0.73
N ASN A 728 1.75 0.05 -1.18
CA ASN A 728 1.85 -1.35 -0.78
C ASN A 728 3.19 -2.00 -1.22
N TRP A 729 3.68 -1.65 -2.41
CA TRP A 729 4.98 -2.07 -2.92
C TRP A 729 6.12 -1.58 -2.03
N THR A 730 6.30 -0.26 -1.89
CA THR A 730 7.44 0.32 -1.15
C THR A 730 7.45 -0.13 0.31
N ARG A 731 6.26 -0.25 0.90
CA ARG A 731 6.04 -0.73 2.27
C ARG A 731 6.41 -2.19 2.46
N SER A 732 5.82 -3.11 1.68
CA SER A 732 6.09 -4.54 1.84
C SER A 732 7.58 -4.86 1.75
N HIS A 733 8.32 -4.14 0.91
CA HIS A 733 9.78 -4.27 0.80
C HIS A 733 10.54 -3.74 2.03
N ILE A 734 10.09 -2.66 2.65
CA ILE A 734 10.59 -2.21 3.95
C ILE A 734 10.35 -3.30 5.00
N ASP A 735 9.11 -3.77 5.11
CA ASP A 735 8.68 -4.74 6.12
C ASP A 735 9.42 -6.09 5.95
N ALA A 736 9.55 -6.58 4.72
CA ALA A 736 10.31 -7.78 4.37
C ALA A 736 11.83 -7.62 4.61
N THR A 737 12.39 -6.42 4.34
CA THR A 737 13.80 -6.14 4.65
C THR A 737 14.05 -6.19 6.16
N MET A 738 13.16 -5.57 6.95
CA MET A 738 13.21 -5.58 8.42
C MET A 738 13.06 -6.98 9.01
N ALA A 739 12.16 -7.79 8.45
CA ALA A 739 11.89 -9.14 8.95
C ALA A 739 12.98 -10.16 8.57
N TYR A 740 13.50 -10.11 7.34
CA TYR A 740 14.24 -11.25 6.75
C TYR A 740 15.66 -10.96 6.26
N LEU A 741 16.06 -9.70 6.05
CA LEU A 741 17.31 -9.38 5.34
C LEU A 741 18.43 -8.87 6.26
N GLY A 742 18.13 -7.98 7.21
CA GLY A 742 19.17 -7.35 8.07
C GLY A 742 20.05 -6.30 7.36
N LYS A 743 19.66 -5.87 6.14
CA LYS A 743 20.48 -5.10 5.20
C LYS A 743 19.83 -3.75 4.85
N PRO A 744 20.60 -2.73 4.39
CA PRO A 744 20.03 -1.50 3.84
C PRO A 744 19.20 -1.77 2.57
N LEU A 745 18.27 -0.88 2.25
CA LEU A 745 17.42 -0.88 1.05
C LEU A 745 17.55 0.44 0.28
N LEU A 746 17.63 0.36 -1.04
CA LEU A 746 17.58 1.49 -1.97
C LEU A 746 16.50 1.31 -3.04
N VAL A 747 15.84 2.40 -3.43
CA VAL A 747 15.08 2.44 -4.70
C VAL A 747 16.05 2.82 -5.83
N THR A 748 16.63 1.85 -6.54
CA THR A 748 17.67 2.11 -7.57
C THR A 748 17.12 2.71 -8.85
N GLU A 749 15.83 2.50 -9.15
CA GLU A 749 15.13 3.20 -10.22
C GLU A 749 13.70 3.58 -9.79
N TYR A 750 13.27 4.80 -10.11
CA TYR A 750 11.87 5.19 -10.03
C TYR A 750 11.58 6.33 -10.99
N GLY A 751 10.39 6.31 -11.60
CA GLY A 751 9.99 7.33 -12.57
C GLY A 751 8.47 7.44 -12.74
N THR A 752 8.05 8.26 -13.70
CA THR A 752 6.69 8.25 -14.25
C THR A 752 6.76 8.75 -15.69
N PHE A 753 6.28 7.95 -16.63
CA PHE A 753 6.39 8.20 -18.06
C PHE A 753 5.56 9.42 -18.49
N ILE A 754 6.15 10.24 -19.36
CA ILE A 754 5.52 11.40 -19.99
C ILE A 754 5.64 11.26 -21.51
N LEU A 755 4.50 11.26 -22.20
CA LEU A 755 4.41 11.09 -23.65
C LEU A 755 5.12 12.22 -24.41
N LYS A 756 6.22 11.85 -25.08
CA LYS A 756 7.09 12.75 -25.86
C LYS A 756 6.30 13.54 -26.91
N GLY A 757 6.50 14.86 -26.94
CA GLY A 757 5.89 15.76 -27.93
C GLY A 757 4.47 16.23 -27.63
N ILE A 758 3.83 15.72 -26.58
CA ILE A 758 2.58 16.29 -26.04
C ILE A 758 2.95 17.27 -24.93
N ASN A 759 2.22 18.39 -24.80
CA ASN A 759 2.40 19.33 -23.69
C ASN A 759 1.70 18.82 -22.41
N VAL A 760 2.14 17.65 -21.92
CA VAL A 760 1.49 16.91 -20.84
C VAL A 760 1.63 17.66 -19.51
N ASN A 761 0.58 17.63 -18.69
CA ASN A 761 0.63 18.13 -17.32
C ASN A 761 1.61 17.31 -16.46
N LYS A 762 2.85 17.80 -16.27
CA LYS A 762 3.92 17.17 -15.48
C LYS A 762 3.56 16.96 -13.98
N THR A 763 2.35 17.32 -13.53
CA THR A 763 1.89 17.16 -12.14
C THR A 763 1.90 15.70 -11.66
N GLN A 764 1.50 14.72 -12.47
CA GLN A 764 1.49 13.30 -12.06
C GLN A 764 2.90 12.80 -11.71
N ARG A 765 3.90 13.02 -12.59
CA ARG A 765 5.31 12.73 -12.32
C ARG A 765 5.81 13.47 -11.07
N ASN A 766 5.46 14.75 -10.90
CA ASN A 766 5.88 15.53 -9.73
C ASN A 766 5.23 15.05 -8.41
N TYR A 767 4.03 14.46 -8.48
CA TYR A 767 3.37 13.78 -7.35
C TYR A 767 4.11 12.49 -7.00
N PHE A 768 4.24 11.54 -7.93
CA PHE A 768 4.95 10.27 -7.69
C PHE A 768 6.43 10.47 -7.28
N LEU A 769 7.09 11.49 -7.82
CA LEU A 769 8.42 11.92 -7.39
C LEU A 769 8.45 12.33 -5.90
N SER A 770 7.49 13.14 -5.45
CA SER A 770 7.38 13.54 -4.04
C SER A 770 7.07 12.33 -3.15
N VAL A 771 6.17 11.46 -3.62
CA VAL A 771 5.71 10.21 -2.97
C VAL A 771 6.88 9.26 -2.68
N VAL A 772 7.77 9.02 -3.65
CA VAL A 772 9.01 8.23 -3.44
C VAL A 772 9.91 8.90 -2.39
N LEU A 773 10.22 10.17 -2.61
CA LEU A 773 11.21 10.92 -1.85
C LEU A 773 10.82 11.09 -0.38
N ASP A 774 9.54 11.37 -0.09
CA ASP A 774 9.07 11.50 1.29
C ASP A 774 8.95 10.13 1.99
N THR A 775 8.71 9.03 1.26
CA THR A 775 8.80 7.66 1.83
C THR A 775 10.23 7.30 2.22
N ILE A 776 11.20 7.57 1.33
CA ILE A 776 12.63 7.39 1.61
C ILE A 776 13.03 8.19 2.85
N TYR A 777 12.62 9.46 2.94
CA TYR A 777 12.94 10.30 4.10
C TYR A 777 12.24 9.82 5.38
N ALA A 778 10.99 9.36 5.31
CA ALA A 778 10.26 8.85 6.46
C ALA A 778 10.95 7.62 7.07
N SER A 779 11.33 6.64 6.24
CA SER A 779 12.11 5.47 6.68
C SER A 779 13.47 5.90 7.26
N ALA A 780 14.26 6.65 6.48
CA ALA A 780 15.60 7.09 6.86
C ALA A 780 15.64 7.85 8.19
N SER A 781 14.73 8.81 8.38
CA SER A 781 14.66 9.62 9.61
C SER A 781 14.15 8.87 10.85
N GLN A 782 13.55 7.69 10.66
CA GLN A 782 13.08 6.80 11.72
C GLN A 782 14.01 5.60 11.96
N GLY A 783 15.12 5.48 11.22
CA GLY A 783 16.07 4.37 11.32
C GLY A 783 15.63 3.07 10.63
N GLY A 784 14.66 3.16 9.71
CA GLY A 784 14.23 2.05 8.85
C GLY A 784 15.22 1.73 7.73
N PRO A 785 15.04 0.60 7.02
CA PRO A 785 16.01 0.09 6.04
C PRO A 785 16.07 0.87 4.73
N LEU A 786 14.98 1.54 4.31
CA LEU A 786 14.99 2.34 3.10
C LEU A 786 15.75 3.65 3.38
N VAL A 787 16.97 3.75 2.85
CA VAL A 787 17.95 4.80 3.18
C VAL A 787 18.40 5.64 1.97
N GLY A 788 17.73 5.49 0.83
CA GLY A 788 18.01 6.30 -0.35
C GLY A 788 17.33 5.81 -1.63
N GLY A 789 17.63 6.48 -2.73
CA GLY A 789 17.25 6.05 -4.05
C GLY A 789 17.73 6.96 -5.18
N ALA A 790 17.63 6.47 -6.42
CA ALA A 790 18.02 7.16 -7.64
C ALA A 790 16.85 7.23 -8.64
N PHE A 791 16.47 8.45 -9.06
CA PHE A 791 15.39 8.61 -10.05
C PHE A 791 15.85 8.21 -11.45
N TRP A 792 14.94 7.70 -12.27
CA TRP A 792 15.14 7.53 -13.70
C TRP A 792 14.45 8.68 -14.45
N GLN A 793 15.15 9.49 -15.26
CA GLN A 793 16.60 9.61 -15.43
C GLN A 793 17.04 11.07 -15.57
N LEU A 794 18.31 11.37 -15.35
CA LEU A 794 18.87 12.72 -15.49
C LEU A 794 19.41 12.95 -16.91
N LEU A 795 18.96 14.04 -17.54
CA LEU A 795 19.46 14.53 -18.83
C LEU A 795 19.77 16.04 -18.76
N LEU A 796 20.63 16.50 -19.67
CA LEU A 796 20.86 17.92 -19.93
C LEU A 796 20.03 18.40 -21.13
N GLY A 797 19.82 19.72 -21.23
CA GLY A 797 19.12 20.34 -22.36
C GLY A 797 19.84 20.04 -23.69
N GLY A 798 19.07 19.69 -24.72
CA GLY A 798 19.58 19.29 -26.04
C GLY A 798 19.90 17.80 -26.20
N MET A 799 19.73 16.98 -25.15
CA MET A 799 19.87 15.51 -25.22
C MET A 799 18.59 14.82 -25.73
N ASP A 800 17.89 15.44 -26.67
CA ASP A 800 16.52 15.08 -27.10
C ASP A 800 16.42 13.69 -27.77
N ASN A 801 17.57 13.16 -28.22
CA ASN A 801 17.73 11.81 -28.77
C ASN A 801 17.77 10.71 -27.68
N LEU A 802 18.04 11.05 -26.42
CA LEU A 802 18.08 10.11 -25.29
C LEU A 802 16.84 10.16 -24.39
N ARG A 803 15.96 11.15 -24.61
CA ARG A 803 14.63 11.23 -23.96
C ARG A 803 13.77 10.03 -24.30
N ASP A 804 13.53 9.21 -23.29
CA ASP A 804 12.61 8.06 -23.29
C ASP A 804 11.23 8.39 -22.69
N GLY A 805 11.02 9.63 -22.20
CA GLY A 805 9.77 10.09 -21.59
C GLY A 805 9.80 10.12 -20.06
N TYR A 806 10.84 9.57 -19.43
CA TYR A 806 11.02 9.65 -17.98
C TYR A 806 11.91 10.80 -17.53
N GLU A 807 12.54 11.52 -18.46
CA GLU A 807 13.62 12.41 -18.11
C GLU A 807 13.22 13.57 -17.17
N ILE A 808 14.17 13.96 -16.32
CA ILE A 808 14.16 15.21 -15.59
C ILE A 808 15.34 16.03 -16.11
N VAL A 809 15.03 17.06 -16.89
CA VAL A 809 16.03 17.99 -17.43
C VAL A 809 16.07 19.23 -16.56
N LEU A 810 17.14 19.42 -15.77
CA LEU A 810 17.13 20.37 -14.65
C LEU A 810 16.76 21.83 -15.04
N PRO A 811 17.22 22.39 -16.17
CA PRO A 811 16.77 23.71 -16.64
C PRO A 811 15.27 23.78 -17.04
N GLU A 812 14.68 22.66 -17.47
CA GLU A 812 13.30 22.57 -17.99
C GLU A 812 12.27 22.18 -16.91
N ASP A 813 12.73 21.51 -15.84
CA ASP A 813 11.88 20.82 -14.87
C ASP A 813 11.88 21.44 -13.47
N THR A 814 11.84 22.78 -13.42
CA THR A 814 12.00 23.59 -12.20
C THR A 814 11.18 23.10 -10.98
N ARG A 815 9.97 22.54 -11.18
CA ARG A 815 9.17 21.97 -10.07
C ARG A 815 9.76 20.65 -9.53
N ALA A 816 10.20 19.74 -10.40
CA ALA A 816 10.88 18.51 -9.99
C ALA A 816 12.23 18.81 -9.33
N VAL A 817 13.01 19.74 -9.89
CA VAL A 817 14.28 20.20 -9.29
C VAL A 817 14.06 20.76 -7.87
N ASN A 818 13.00 21.56 -7.66
CA ASN A 818 12.65 22.07 -6.34
C ASN A 818 12.16 21.00 -5.35
N ILE A 819 11.65 19.87 -5.82
CA ILE A 819 11.28 18.72 -4.98
C ILE A 819 12.54 17.94 -4.60
N ILE A 820 13.33 17.54 -5.61
CA ILE A 820 14.60 16.79 -5.44
C ILE A 820 15.55 17.58 -4.53
N GLY A 821 15.89 18.82 -4.86
CA GLY A 821 16.81 19.65 -4.07
C GLY A 821 16.34 20.02 -2.67
N LYS A 822 15.06 19.81 -2.33
CA LYS A 822 14.57 19.83 -0.94
C LYS A 822 14.83 18.50 -0.25
N HIS A 823 14.49 17.38 -0.89
CA HIS A 823 14.74 16.05 -0.35
C HIS A 823 16.24 15.76 -0.17
N SER A 824 17.10 16.11 -1.13
CA SER A 824 18.55 15.96 -1.02
C SER A 824 19.09 16.68 0.22
N LYS A 825 18.56 17.86 0.55
CA LYS A 825 18.88 18.59 1.78
C LYS A 825 18.30 17.95 3.04
N LYS A 826 17.12 17.32 2.96
CA LYS A 826 16.54 16.50 4.06
C LYS A 826 17.46 15.31 4.39
N LEU A 827 17.87 14.51 3.40
CA LEU A 827 18.78 13.36 3.61
C LEU A 827 20.19 13.81 4.00
N ALA A 828 20.73 14.87 3.42
CA ALA A 828 22.05 15.40 3.79
C ALA A 828 22.13 15.84 5.27
N ALA A 829 21.01 16.20 5.90
CA ALA A 829 20.94 16.48 7.33
C ALA A 829 20.93 15.21 8.23
N LEU A 830 20.74 14.02 7.64
CA LEU A 830 20.87 12.72 8.32
C LEU A 830 22.28 12.12 8.17
N ASN A 831 23.05 12.55 7.16
CA ASN A 831 24.42 12.11 6.92
C ASN A 831 25.38 12.52 8.06
N GLY A 832 26.46 11.75 8.22
CA GLY A 832 27.55 12.11 9.13
C GLY A 832 27.30 11.81 10.61
N GLN A 833 26.15 11.20 10.94
CA GLN A 833 25.81 10.77 12.29
C GLN A 833 26.62 9.52 12.69
N ASP A 834 26.89 9.36 13.98
CA ASP A 834 27.68 8.25 14.50
C ASP A 834 26.87 6.95 14.54
N ALA A 835 27.33 5.93 13.81
CA ALA A 835 26.58 4.69 13.62
C ALA A 835 26.49 3.84 14.90
N GLU A 836 27.49 3.88 15.79
CA GLU A 836 27.40 3.18 17.08
C GLU A 836 26.37 3.83 18.01
N THR A 837 26.34 5.15 18.07
CA THR A 837 25.31 5.93 18.80
C THR A 837 23.92 5.60 18.30
N LEU A 838 23.69 5.59 16.98
CA LEU A 838 22.40 5.25 16.38
C LEU A 838 21.99 3.80 16.65
N ARG A 839 22.91 2.83 16.50
CA ARG A 839 22.67 1.43 16.88
C ARG A 839 22.32 1.30 18.37
N SER A 840 22.95 2.09 19.24
CA SER A 840 22.63 2.08 20.68
C SER A 840 21.21 2.59 20.95
N GLN A 841 20.76 3.65 20.24
CA GLN A 841 19.42 4.24 20.36
C GLN A 841 18.33 3.31 19.79
N ALA A 842 18.57 2.68 18.65
CA ALA A 842 17.72 1.61 18.11
C ALA A 842 17.60 0.46 19.13
N SER A 843 18.71 0.04 19.74
CA SER A 843 18.70 -1.03 20.76
C SER A 843 17.90 -0.67 22.02
N SER A 844 17.82 0.62 22.40
CA SER A 844 17.02 1.04 23.57
C SER A 844 15.51 1.09 23.27
N HIS A 845 15.11 1.51 22.06
CA HIS A 845 13.72 1.37 21.62
C HIS A 845 13.33 -0.11 21.54
N TRP A 846 14.18 -0.96 20.95
CA TRP A 846 13.94 -2.41 20.88
C TRP A 846 13.82 -3.08 22.25
N LYS A 847 14.68 -2.72 23.22
CA LYS A 847 14.57 -3.18 24.62
C LYS A 847 13.19 -2.88 25.23
N THR A 848 12.66 -1.68 24.94
CA THR A 848 11.35 -1.25 25.46
C THR A 848 10.21 -2.06 24.85
N HIS A 849 10.23 -2.29 23.53
CA HIS A 849 9.26 -3.17 22.86
C HIS A 849 9.33 -4.62 23.35
N LEU A 850 10.53 -5.19 23.49
CA LEU A 850 10.69 -6.58 23.94
C LEU A 850 10.19 -6.79 25.37
N SER A 851 10.40 -5.82 26.28
CA SER A 851 9.89 -5.90 27.65
C SER A 851 8.37 -5.76 27.77
N ILE A 852 7.71 -5.18 26.76
CA ILE A 852 6.24 -5.09 26.68
C ILE A 852 5.68 -6.38 26.04
N SER A 853 6.29 -6.85 24.94
CA SER A 853 5.88 -8.09 24.26
C SER A 853 5.97 -9.33 25.17
N LEU A 854 7.01 -9.42 26.02
CA LEU A 854 7.18 -10.52 26.97
C LEU A 854 6.12 -10.59 28.09
N SER A 855 5.26 -9.58 28.25
CA SER A 855 4.13 -9.62 29.18
C SER A 855 2.77 -9.89 28.53
N SER A 856 2.69 -10.03 27.20
CA SER A 856 1.43 -10.15 26.45
C SER A 856 1.31 -11.34 25.50
N CYS A 857 2.37 -12.11 25.26
CA CYS A 857 2.37 -13.20 24.27
C CYS A 857 2.05 -14.59 24.88
N GLY A 858 1.26 -15.40 24.17
CA GLY A 858 0.98 -16.78 24.54
C GLY A 858 2.21 -17.68 24.39
N THR A 859 2.37 -18.68 25.28
CA THR A 859 3.57 -19.53 25.30
C THR A 859 3.80 -20.36 24.03
N LEU A 860 2.79 -20.54 23.19
CA LEU A 860 2.89 -21.31 21.94
C LEU A 860 3.41 -20.47 20.76
N GLU A 861 2.96 -19.23 20.61
CA GLU A 861 3.46 -18.28 19.60
C GLU A 861 4.89 -17.85 19.93
N LEU A 862 5.17 -17.63 21.23
CA LEU A 862 6.53 -17.37 21.70
C LEU A 862 7.45 -18.54 21.35
N LEU A 863 6.97 -19.78 21.47
CA LEU A 863 7.71 -20.97 21.03
C LEU A 863 7.92 -20.98 19.51
N GLN A 864 6.88 -20.75 18.71
CA GLN A 864 6.98 -20.76 17.24
C GLN A 864 7.95 -19.68 16.74
N MET A 865 7.78 -18.42 17.17
CA MET A 865 8.66 -17.33 16.75
C MET A 865 10.11 -17.52 17.27
N LEU A 866 10.31 -18.13 18.45
CA LEU A 866 11.65 -18.53 18.89
C LEU A 866 12.20 -19.70 18.06
N PHE A 867 11.37 -20.65 17.62
CA PHE A 867 11.77 -21.81 16.83
C PHE A 867 12.18 -21.42 15.40
N ASP A 868 11.41 -20.55 14.73
CA ASP A 868 11.75 -20.05 13.40
C ASP A 868 13.00 -19.15 13.46
N ARG A 869 13.13 -18.30 14.49
CA ARG A 869 14.38 -17.57 14.76
C ARG A 869 15.56 -18.51 15.07
N PHE A 870 15.33 -19.65 15.72
CA PHE A 870 16.35 -20.67 15.99
C PHE A 870 16.72 -21.48 14.73
N ILE A 871 15.80 -21.67 13.78
CA ILE A 871 16.08 -22.26 12.47
C ILE A 871 16.93 -21.29 11.63
N CYS A 872 16.60 -19.99 11.58
CA CYS A 872 17.45 -19.00 10.94
C CYS A 872 18.83 -18.90 11.62
N LEU A 873 18.87 -18.86 12.96
CA LEU A 873 20.12 -18.81 13.71
C LEU A 873 20.99 -20.06 13.50
N SER A 874 20.40 -21.26 13.47
CA SER A 874 21.15 -22.50 13.22
C SER A 874 21.69 -22.56 11.79
N ARG A 875 20.93 -22.13 10.77
CA ARG A 875 21.44 -21.98 9.38
C ARG A 875 22.61 -21.00 9.29
N SER A 876 22.50 -19.81 9.89
CA SER A 876 23.59 -18.82 9.89
C SER A 876 24.83 -19.29 10.67
N ILE A 877 24.65 -19.95 11.82
CA ILE A 877 25.75 -20.54 12.58
C ILE A 877 26.43 -21.68 11.81
N SER A 878 25.67 -22.55 11.13
CA SER A 878 26.23 -23.60 10.28
C SER A 878 27.04 -23.02 9.12
N SER A 879 26.55 -21.96 8.48
CA SER A 879 27.28 -21.23 7.43
C SER A 879 28.58 -20.61 7.96
N PHE A 880 28.52 -19.89 9.08
CA PHE A 880 29.70 -19.26 9.70
C PHE A 880 30.72 -20.28 10.21
N ILE A 881 30.29 -21.42 10.75
CA ILE A 881 31.19 -22.51 11.15
C ILE A 881 31.85 -23.13 9.91
N ALA A 882 31.09 -23.40 8.84
CA ALA A 882 31.65 -23.92 7.59
C ALA A 882 32.68 -22.95 6.99
N GLU A 883 32.36 -21.66 6.89
CA GLU A 883 33.26 -20.61 6.41
C GLU A 883 34.54 -20.53 7.25
N LYS A 884 34.44 -20.57 8.58
CA LYS A 884 35.61 -20.61 9.49
C LYS A 884 36.43 -21.90 9.33
N PHE A 885 35.80 -23.05 9.10
CA PHE A 885 36.50 -24.33 8.94
C PHE A 885 37.23 -24.41 7.59
N ILE A 886 36.58 -23.95 6.52
CA ILE A 886 37.15 -23.85 5.17
C ILE A 886 38.35 -22.89 5.18
N LEU A 887 38.22 -21.71 5.82
CA LEU A 887 39.35 -20.78 6.00
C LEU A 887 40.49 -21.39 6.84
N LEU A 888 40.19 -22.22 7.85
CA LEU A 888 41.23 -22.90 8.63
C LEU A 888 42.00 -23.97 7.84
N GLU A 889 41.32 -24.77 7.01
CA GLU A 889 42.00 -25.79 6.19
C GLU A 889 42.74 -25.16 5.00
N LEU A 890 42.18 -24.14 4.33
CA LEU A 890 42.90 -23.37 3.31
C LEU A 890 44.19 -22.75 3.87
N HIS A 891 44.17 -22.28 5.12
CA HIS A 891 45.35 -21.72 5.80
C HIS A 891 46.33 -22.78 6.36
N LYS A 892 45.99 -24.08 6.28
CA LYS A 892 46.96 -25.18 6.43
C LYS A 892 47.54 -25.59 5.07
N LEU A 893 46.71 -25.66 4.04
CA LEU A 893 47.12 -26.08 2.69
C LEU A 893 48.13 -25.13 2.03
N ASP A 894 48.07 -23.82 2.32
CA ASP A 894 49.04 -22.82 1.80
C ASP A 894 50.42 -22.83 2.51
N LYS A 895 50.79 -23.93 3.19
CA LYS A 895 52.13 -24.08 3.83
C LYS A 895 53.04 -25.12 3.19
N ASP A 896 52.50 -26.13 2.51
CA ASP A 896 53.31 -27.16 1.85
C ASP A 896 53.26 -26.98 0.33
N LYS A 897 54.19 -26.17 -0.20
CA LYS A 897 54.47 -26.10 -1.63
C LYS A 897 55.42 -27.22 -2.05
N ASP A 898 54.96 -28.12 -2.92
CA ASP A 898 55.62 -28.40 -4.21
C ASP A 898 54.82 -29.38 -5.09
N VAL A 899 55.33 -29.61 -6.31
CA VAL A 899 54.86 -30.57 -7.33
C VAL A 899 53.70 -30.06 -8.22
N ASN A 900 53.60 -30.66 -9.41
CA ASN A 900 53.09 -30.06 -10.65
C ASN A 900 52.48 -31.16 -11.56
N LEU A 901 51.74 -30.76 -12.60
CA LEU A 901 51.20 -31.56 -13.73
C LEU A 901 49.91 -32.40 -13.52
N LEU A 902 48.82 -31.88 -14.11
CA LEU A 902 47.94 -32.45 -15.16
C LEU A 902 47.26 -33.85 -15.04
N GLU A 903 46.07 -33.87 -15.67
CA GLU A 903 45.19 -35.00 -16.07
C GLU A 903 44.23 -35.62 -15.02
N PRO A 904 43.05 -36.15 -15.45
CA PRO A 904 41.83 -36.12 -14.64
C PRO A 904 41.49 -37.42 -13.91
N MET A 905 40.74 -37.31 -12.80
CA MET A 905 40.12 -38.44 -12.11
C MET A 905 38.63 -38.62 -12.46
N ASN A 906 38.18 -39.87 -12.42
CA ASN A 906 36.83 -40.31 -12.79
C ASN A 906 35.83 -40.25 -11.61
N SER A 907 34.55 -40.39 -11.93
CA SER A 907 33.46 -40.51 -10.96
C SER A 907 33.43 -41.88 -10.24
N SER A 908 33.91 -41.95 -9.00
CA SER A 908 33.69 -43.09 -8.09
C SER A 908 33.50 -42.75 -6.59
N ASP A 909 33.92 -41.58 -6.12
CA ASP A 909 34.14 -41.36 -4.68
C ASP A 909 33.05 -40.47 -4.03
N PHE A 910 31.77 -40.85 -4.17
CA PHE A 910 30.62 -40.07 -3.65
C PHE A 910 29.88 -40.69 -2.45
N ASP A 911 30.29 -41.87 -1.97
CA ASP A 911 29.68 -42.60 -0.84
C ASP A 911 30.49 -42.47 0.47
N ALA A 912 30.60 -41.26 1.03
CA ALA A 912 31.37 -41.03 2.27
C ALA A 912 30.84 -39.98 3.26
N ILE A 913 29.72 -39.27 2.99
CA ILE A 913 29.16 -38.26 3.93
C ILE A 913 27.64 -38.46 4.13
N GLN A 914 27.28 -39.50 4.87
CA GLN A 914 26.05 -39.55 5.68
C GLN A 914 26.46 -40.01 7.09
N GLY A 915 26.37 -39.14 8.10
CA GLY A 915 26.84 -39.54 9.44
C GLY A 915 27.05 -38.47 10.52
N VAL A 916 26.49 -37.26 10.39
CA VAL A 916 26.41 -36.30 11.51
C VAL A 916 25.02 -35.65 11.50
N ASN A 917 24.32 -35.74 12.63
CA ASN A 917 23.12 -34.97 12.98
C ASN A 917 23.51 -33.88 13.98
#